data_AF-A0A0F9GPG7-F1
#
_entry.id   AF-A0A0F9GPG7-F1
#
_cell.length_a   1.000
_cell.length_b   1.000
_cell.length_c   1.000
_cell.angle_alpha   90.00
_cell.angle_beta   90.00
_cell.angle_gamma   90.00
#
_symmetry.space_group_name_H-M   'P 1'
#
loop_
_entity.id
_entity.type
_entity.pdbx_description
1 polymer ?
#
loop_
_entity_poly.entity_id
_entity_poly.type
_entity_poly.pdbx_seq_one_letter_code
_entity_poly.pdbx_strand_id
1 'polypeptide(L)'
;ITNAIWQAVQAVGGRDRNRVEELSGEIWKLLNRKYEPGGVPSVEHVQDVVEKVLIEQGHAQTAKAYILYRERHKNIREVTQLLRDISMVEDYINEMDWRVRENSNMTYSLQGLNVHITQKVISNYWLNSIYSKEVREAHIKGKFHIHDLGTLGPYCVGWDLQDLLMVGFRGVRGKIESNPANHFDVALMQIVNFLYTLQGEAAGAQAFSNFDTLLAPFIRHDKLDYKEVKQSVQKFLFNMNVPTRVGFQTPFTNITLDLTVPEYLKEQPVIIGGRAGEETYGDFQAEMDLFNRAFAEVMQDGDASGRPFTFPIPTYNITKDFPWHKLEYNAIWEMTAKYGIPYFSNFINSDLKPDDVRSMCCRLRLDKRELKMRGGGLFGSNPLTGSVGVVTINLPRIAFEADSEEEFFAILSSRMELARESLGVKRRVLEEFTDRGLYPYSKFYLRYIKESFDQYWKNHFSTIGIIGMNRDVTELKVAQEALGRERNMLRSIVDTLPEYIFVKDRDSKFVFCNRAVFETIANYSGLNLPNLEDLLGKSDFDIMLAEKAKAYKAEEQEIIRTGRGVVNREDEDEQGRWLSTTKIPWRDDNGEIVGIVGLNRDITARKKTGKALQKAKEQLETKVLERTAELHNTNKRLREEIVEHKRAEKLLSASEKRYRNLVEGLPDVVWAFSEKRGTIYA
;
A
#
# COMPACT_ATOMS: atom_id res chain seq x y z
N ILE A 1 29.79 -18.57 5.01
CA ILE A 1 29.02 -19.67 4.37
C ILE A 1 29.02 -20.91 5.28
N THR A 2 30.19 -21.50 5.53
CA THR A 2 30.38 -22.69 6.39
C THR A 2 29.67 -22.63 7.73
N ASN A 3 29.85 -21.56 8.52
CA ASN A 3 29.20 -21.44 9.83
C ASN A 3 27.67 -21.41 9.75
N ALA A 4 27.10 -20.81 8.70
CA ALA A 4 25.65 -20.71 8.54
C ALA A 4 25.05 -22.07 8.11
N ILE A 5 25.72 -22.79 7.22
CA ILE A 5 25.34 -24.17 6.86
C ILE A 5 25.51 -25.10 8.06
N TRP A 6 26.58 -24.94 8.83
CA TRP A 6 26.85 -25.75 10.03
C TRP A 6 25.75 -25.60 11.07
N GLN A 7 25.28 -24.38 11.34
CA GLN A 7 24.14 -24.18 12.25
C GLN A 7 22.85 -24.84 11.72
N ALA A 8 22.60 -24.78 10.41
CA ALA A 8 21.44 -25.47 9.81
C ALA A 8 21.56 -27.00 9.90
N VAL A 9 22.76 -27.56 9.72
CA VAL A 9 23.05 -28.99 9.89
C VAL A 9 22.84 -29.42 11.34
N GLN A 10 23.31 -28.64 12.32
CA GLN A 10 23.09 -28.93 13.73
C GLN A 10 21.60 -28.87 14.12
N ALA A 11 20.84 -27.93 13.54
CA ALA A 11 19.40 -27.81 13.78
C ALA A 11 18.59 -29.03 13.31
N VAL A 12 19.10 -29.78 12.33
CA VAL A 12 18.48 -31.04 11.85
C VAL A 12 19.17 -32.29 12.41
N GLY A 13 20.04 -32.15 13.42
CA GLY A 13 20.70 -33.26 14.11
C GLY A 13 21.94 -33.83 13.41
N GLY A 14 22.42 -33.19 12.34
CA GLY A 14 23.64 -33.60 11.64
C GLY A 14 24.92 -33.27 12.42
N ARG A 15 25.95 -34.10 12.24
CA ARG A 15 27.22 -34.01 13.00
C ARG A 15 28.48 -33.92 12.12
N ASP A 16 28.33 -34.01 10.81
CA ASP A 16 29.46 -34.04 9.88
C ASP A 16 29.84 -32.63 9.43
N ARG A 17 30.83 -32.05 10.10
CA ARG A 17 31.34 -30.71 9.78
C ARG A 17 32.24 -30.69 8.55
N ASN A 18 32.92 -31.80 8.28
CA ASN A 18 33.79 -31.92 7.11
C ASN A 18 32.96 -31.85 5.83
N ARG A 19 31.79 -32.51 5.82
CA ARG A 19 30.84 -32.42 4.71
C ARG A 19 30.32 -31.00 4.48
N VAL A 20 30.15 -30.20 5.54
CA VAL A 20 29.75 -28.79 5.43
C VAL A 20 30.85 -27.92 4.81
N GLU A 21 32.11 -28.22 5.11
CA GLU A 21 33.26 -27.55 4.49
C GLU A 21 33.38 -27.87 3.01
N GLU A 22 33.16 -29.12 2.61
CA GLU A 22 33.10 -29.54 1.20
C GLU A 22 32.00 -28.79 0.43
N LEU A 23 30.76 -28.80 0.96
CA LEU A 23 29.63 -28.08 0.37
C LEU A 23 29.91 -26.57 0.26
N SER A 24 30.55 -25.99 1.28
CA SER A 24 30.95 -24.58 1.26
C SER A 24 31.98 -24.29 0.18
N GLY A 25 32.91 -25.23 -0.06
CA GLY A 25 33.90 -25.14 -1.14
C GLY A 25 33.25 -25.22 -2.54
N GLU A 26 32.24 -26.07 -2.73
CA GLU A 26 31.46 -26.12 -3.97
C GLU A 26 30.68 -24.83 -4.21
N ILE A 27 30.01 -24.31 -3.18
CA ILE A 27 29.28 -23.03 -3.24
C ILE A 27 30.23 -21.89 -3.61
N TRP A 28 31.42 -21.85 -3.02
CA TRP A 28 32.44 -20.86 -3.34
C TRP A 28 32.90 -20.95 -4.80
N LYS A 29 33.13 -22.17 -5.32
CA LYS A 29 33.49 -22.39 -6.73
C LYS A 29 32.38 -21.93 -7.67
N LEU A 30 31.11 -22.22 -7.33
CA LEU A 30 29.96 -21.79 -8.11
C LEU A 30 29.81 -20.27 -8.12
N LEU A 31 30.00 -19.61 -6.97
CA LEU A 31 29.98 -18.16 -6.88
C LEU A 31 31.10 -17.52 -7.70
N ASN A 32 32.33 -18.01 -7.58
CA ASN A 32 33.46 -17.51 -8.37
C ASN A 32 33.32 -17.77 -9.88
N ARG A 33 32.65 -18.85 -10.27
CA ARG A 33 32.42 -19.15 -11.69
C ARG A 33 31.29 -18.29 -12.28
N LYS A 34 30.32 -17.91 -11.45
CA LYS A 34 29.15 -17.10 -11.85
C LYS A 34 29.45 -15.60 -11.84
N TYR A 35 30.35 -15.15 -10.96
CA TYR A 35 30.80 -13.77 -10.87
C TYR A 35 32.29 -13.73 -11.25
N GLU A 36 32.56 -13.50 -12.54
CA GLU A 36 33.92 -13.29 -13.10
C GLU A 36 34.69 -12.14 -12.39
N PRO A 37 36.01 -11.94 -12.64
CA PRO A 37 36.84 -11.04 -11.86
C PRO A 37 36.31 -9.59 -11.89
N GLY A 38 35.65 -9.17 -10.81
CA GLY A 38 35.08 -7.83 -10.65
C GLY A 38 33.63 -7.79 -10.16
N GLY A 39 32.86 -8.88 -10.28
CA GLY A 39 31.50 -8.96 -9.77
C GLY A 39 31.45 -9.29 -8.29
N VAL A 40 30.91 -8.40 -7.44
CA VAL A 40 30.68 -8.70 -6.02
C VAL A 40 29.27 -9.30 -5.85
N PRO A 41 29.12 -10.58 -5.48
CA PRO A 41 27.79 -11.16 -5.23
C PRO A 41 27.13 -10.49 -4.03
N SER A 42 25.82 -10.22 -4.14
CA SER A 42 25.01 -9.76 -3.01
C SER A 42 24.83 -10.89 -2.00
N VAL A 43 24.44 -10.56 -0.76
CA VAL A 43 24.13 -11.55 0.28
C VAL A 43 23.03 -12.51 -0.18
N GLU A 44 22.02 -12.02 -0.89
CA GLU A 44 20.93 -12.84 -1.42
C GLU A 44 21.44 -13.82 -2.49
N HIS A 45 22.33 -13.37 -3.40
CA HIS A 45 22.95 -14.24 -4.40
C HIS A 45 23.75 -15.38 -3.77
N VAL A 46 24.49 -15.10 -2.69
CA VAL A 46 25.21 -16.13 -1.95
C VAL A 46 24.24 -17.12 -1.31
N GLN A 47 23.14 -16.64 -0.74
CA GLN A 47 22.14 -17.47 -0.08
C GLN A 47 21.39 -18.37 -1.06
N ASP A 48 21.02 -17.87 -2.24
CA ASP A 48 20.31 -18.66 -3.25
C ASP A 48 21.19 -19.80 -3.80
N VAL A 49 22.50 -19.57 -3.94
CA VAL A 49 23.45 -20.62 -4.33
C VAL A 49 23.61 -21.66 -3.22
N VAL A 50 23.62 -21.24 -1.95
CA VAL A 50 23.66 -22.17 -0.81
C VAL A 50 22.42 -23.07 -0.81
N GLU A 51 21.23 -22.50 -1.01
CA GLU A 51 19.97 -23.23 -1.10
C GLU A 51 19.98 -24.25 -2.22
N LYS A 52 20.36 -23.79 -3.42
CA LYS A 52 20.45 -24.62 -4.61
C LYS A 52 21.37 -25.82 -4.40
N VAL A 53 22.59 -25.59 -3.89
CA VAL A 53 23.56 -26.66 -3.66
C VAL A 53 23.08 -27.64 -2.59
N LEU A 54 22.47 -27.16 -1.50
CA LEU A 54 21.93 -28.04 -0.46
C LEU A 54 20.79 -28.93 -1.00
N ILE A 55 19.94 -28.42 -1.89
CA ILE A 55 18.86 -29.20 -2.52
C ILE A 55 19.44 -30.20 -3.53
N GLU A 56 20.32 -29.76 -4.43
CA GLU A 56 20.91 -30.59 -5.49
C GLU A 56 21.78 -31.72 -4.93
N GLN A 57 22.43 -31.51 -3.79
CA GLN A 57 23.25 -32.52 -3.09
C GLN A 57 22.43 -33.41 -2.13
N GLY A 58 21.09 -33.36 -2.18
CA GLY A 58 20.21 -34.25 -1.41
C GLY A 58 20.00 -33.86 0.06
N HIS A 59 20.42 -32.66 0.48
CA HIS A 59 20.29 -32.16 1.85
C HIS A 59 19.04 -31.29 2.05
N ALA A 60 17.88 -31.74 1.57
CA ALA A 60 16.63 -30.96 1.57
C ALA A 60 16.16 -30.51 2.96
N GLN A 61 16.35 -31.33 4.00
CA GLN A 61 16.00 -30.94 5.38
C GLN A 61 16.92 -29.81 5.90
N THR A 62 18.22 -29.88 5.61
CA THR A 62 19.18 -28.83 5.94
C THR A 62 18.90 -27.55 5.17
N ALA A 63 18.55 -27.65 3.88
CA ALA A 63 18.12 -26.51 3.07
C ALA A 63 16.92 -25.82 3.73
N LYS A 64 15.88 -26.57 4.13
CA LYS A 64 14.71 -26.03 4.83
C LYS A 64 15.08 -25.29 6.13
N ALA A 65 15.97 -25.86 6.95
CA ALA A 65 16.43 -25.21 8.18
C ALA A 65 17.24 -23.93 7.90
N TYR A 66 18.07 -23.94 6.84
CA TYR A 66 18.83 -22.78 6.39
C TYR A 66 17.92 -21.64 5.89
N ILE A 67 16.90 -21.96 5.11
CA ILE A 67 15.89 -21.00 4.61
C ILE A 67 15.18 -20.32 5.78
N LEU A 68 14.70 -21.10 6.73
CA LEU A 68 14.02 -20.57 7.92
C LEU A 68 14.95 -19.68 8.76
N TYR A 69 16.22 -20.04 8.89
CA TYR A 69 17.23 -19.22 9.58
C TYR A 69 17.49 -17.89 8.86
N ARG A 70 17.59 -17.90 7.51
CA ARG A 70 17.73 -16.71 6.65
C ARG A 70 16.55 -15.78 6.82
N GLU A 71 15.33 -16.28 6.68
CA GLU A 71 14.08 -15.53 6.82
C GLU A 71 14.03 -14.84 8.21
N ARG A 72 14.34 -15.58 9.28
CA ARG A 72 14.39 -15.04 10.64
C ARG A 72 15.42 -13.91 10.79
N HIS A 73 16.62 -14.07 10.23
CA HIS A 73 17.66 -13.04 10.29
C HIS A 73 17.34 -11.82 9.43
N LYS A 74 16.66 -12.01 8.29
CA LYS A 74 16.13 -10.91 7.48
C LYS A 74 15.10 -10.11 8.27
N ASN A 75 14.14 -10.77 8.91
CA ASN A 75 13.13 -10.13 9.75
C ASN A 75 13.77 -9.35 10.92
N ILE A 76 14.80 -9.92 11.58
CA ILE A 76 15.56 -9.20 12.62
C ILE A 76 16.24 -7.95 12.05
N ARG A 77 16.86 -8.01 10.87
CA ARG A 77 17.48 -6.84 10.24
C ARG A 77 16.45 -5.78 9.88
N GLU A 78 15.31 -6.15 9.32
CA GLU A 78 14.21 -5.23 9.00
C GLU A 78 13.67 -4.55 10.26
N VAL A 79 13.44 -5.30 11.35
CA VAL A 79 13.04 -4.74 12.66
C VAL A 79 14.14 -3.82 13.22
N THR A 80 15.41 -4.21 13.11
CA THR A 80 16.56 -3.41 13.59
C THR A 80 16.72 -2.11 12.80
N GLN A 81 16.42 -2.13 11.51
CA GLN A 81 16.49 -0.95 10.65
C GLN A 81 15.38 0.05 10.98
N LEU A 82 14.15 -0.42 11.26
CA LEU A 82 13.07 0.41 11.79
C LEU A 82 13.43 1.06 13.13
N LEU A 83 14.09 0.33 14.04
CA LEU A 83 14.55 0.89 15.33
C LEU A 83 15.66 1.95 15.19
N ARG A 84 16.35 2.00 14.04
CA ARG A 84 17.38 3.00 13.74
C ARG A 84 16.83 4.24 13.03
N ASP A 85 15.55 4.23 12.66
CA ASP A 85 14.94 5.29 11.88
C ASP A 85 14.50 6.42 12.82
N ILE A 86 15.42 7.37 13.08
CA ILE A 86 15.18 8.60 13.85
C ILE A 86 14.03 9.42 13.22
N SER A 87 13.79 9.22 11.92
CA SER A 87 12.69 9.83 11.18
C SER A 87 11.32 9.61 11.84
N MET A 88 11.06 8.51 12.56
CA MET A 88 9.75 8.29 13.18
C MET A 88 9.36 9.37 14.20
N VAL A 89 10.34 9.93 14.90
CA VAL A 89 10.12 11.01 15.85
C VAL A 89 9.97 12.34 15.11
N GLU A 90 10.81 12.60 14.11
CA GLU A 90 10.74 13.80 13.28
C GLU A 90 9.45 13.88 12.47
N ASP A 91 9.00 12.76 11.89
CA ASP A 91 7.74 12.62 11.14
C ASP A 91 6.54 12.99 12.01
N TYR A 92 6.52 12.53 13.27
CA TYR A 92 5.46 12.87 14.21
C TYR A 92 5.52 14.34 14.62
N ILE A 93 6.70 14.84 14.99
CA ILE A 93 6.90 16.25 15.41
C ILE A 93 6.50 17.22 14.30
N ASN A 94 6.79 16.88 13.06
CA ASN A 94 6.46 17.70 11.89
C ASN A 94 5.07 17.39 11.29
N GLU A 95 4.27 16.52 11.92
CA GLU A 95 2.96 16.04 11.43
C GLU A 95 2.97 15.53 9.97
N MET A 96 4.07 14.91 9.54
CA MET A 96 4.26 14.45 8.15
C MET A 96 3.57 13.10 7.85
N ASP A 97 3.24 12.31 8.88
CA ASP A 97 2.50 11.05 8.73
C ASP A 97 1.00 11.28 9.00
N TRP A 98 0.14 10.88 8.06
CA TRP A 98 -1.32 10.93 8.23
C TRP A 98 -1.81 10.14 9.44
N ARG A 99 -1.05 9.11 9.89
CA ARG A 99 -1.35 8.32 11.09
C ARG A 99 -1.37 9.14 12.38
N VAL A 100 -0.71 10.31 12.40
CA VAL A 100 -0.81 11.25 13.52
C VAL A 100 -2.26 11.72 13.72
N ARG A 101 -3.07 11.70 12.65
CA ARG A 101 -4.49 12.12 12.65
C ARG A 101 -5.48 10.95 12.58
N GLU A 102 -5.01 9.71 12.63
CA GLU A 102 -5.87 8.51 12.51
C GLU A 102 -6.74 8.30 13.76
N ASN A 103 -6.19 8.58 14.95
CA ASN A 103 -6.91 8.40 16.21
C ASN A 103 -7.56 9.72 16.66
N SER A 104 -8.88 9.83 16.46
CA SER A 104 -9.67 11.02 16.85
C SER A 104 -9.69 11.30 18.35
N ASN A 105 -9.35 10.32 19.19
CA ASN A 105 -9.31 10.47 20.65
C ASN A 105 -7.94 10.95 21.15
N MET A 106 -6.95 11.13 20.26
CA MET A 106 -5.62 11.58 20.61
C MET A 106 -5.29 12.88 19.90
N THR A 107 -4.65 13.79 20.64
CA THR A 107 -4.12 15.05 20.12
C THR A 107 -2.59 14.99 20.08
N TYR A 108 -1.99 15.77 19.18
CA TYR A 108 -0.54 15.99 19.13
C TYR A 108 0.01 16.26 20.55
N SER A 109 0.83 15.35 21.05
CA SER A 109 1.34 15.38 22.42
C SER A 109 2.50 14.39 22.58
N LEU A 110 3.25 14.50 23.67
CA LEU A 110 4.32 13.55 24.00
C LEU A 110 3.79 12.11 24.17
N GLN A 111 2.59 11.97 24.72
CA GLN A 111 1.93 10.68 24.88
C GLN A 111 1.44 10.14 23.53
N GLY A 112 0.93 11.01 22.65
CA GLY A 112 0.65 10.68 21.26
C GLY A 112 1.88 10.16 20.52
N LEU A 113 3.04 10.80 20.70
CA LEU A 113 4.31 10.31 20.16
C LEU A 113 4.66 8.91 20.68
N ASN A 114 4.57 8.69 21.99
CA ASN A 114 4.87 7.38 22.59
C ASN A 114 3.96 6.27 22.05
N VAL A 115 2.66 6.55 21.91
CA VAL A 115 1.70 5.62 21.30
C VAL A 115 2.05 5.38 19.84
N HIS A 116 2.32 6.42 19.06
CA HIS A 116 2.69 6.31 17.64
C HIS A 116 3.91 5.39 17.41
N ILE A 117 4.98 5.61 18.17
CA ILE A 117 6.20 4.78 18.10
C ILE A 117 5.86 3.34 18.50
N THR A 118 5.15 3.15 19.61
CA THR A 118 4.81 1.82 20.12
C THR A 118 3.95 1.04 19.12
N GLN A 119 2.93 1.67 18.55
CA GLN A 119 2.05 1.06 17.57
C GLN A 119 2.81 0.64 16.30
N LYS A 120 3.73 1.47 15.80
CA LYS A 120 4.54 1.15 14.61
C LYS A 120 5.45 -0.05 14.87
N VAL A 121 6.12 -0.10 16.02
CA VAL A 121 6.99 -1.22 16.41
C VAL A 121 6.19 -2.51 16.58
N ILE A 122 5.07 -2.46 17.30
CA ILE A 122 4.22 -3.63 17.56
C ILE A 122 3.57 -4.13 16.27
N SER A 123 3.07 -3.24 15.41
CA SER A 123 2.49 -3.62 14.11
C SER A 123 3.50 -4.35 13.25
N ASN A 124 4.75 -3.87 13.22
CA ASN A 124 5.82 -4.50 12.49
C ASN A 124 6.19 -5.88 13.04
N TYR A 125 6.17 -6.03 14.37
CA TYR A 125 6.37 -7.32 15.02
C TYR A 125 5.27 -8.33 14.65
N TRP A 126 4.00 -7.93 14.68
CA TRP A 126 2.89 -8.77 14.19
C TRP A 126 3.12 -9.21 12.75
N LEU A 127 3.36 -8.26 11.84
CA LEU A 127 3.44 -8.53 10.41
C LEU A 127 4.65 -9.38 10.02
N ASN A 128 5.80 -9.19 10.65
CA ASN A 128 7.05 -9.86 10.23
C ASN A 128 7.46 -11.02 11.12
N SER A 129 6.99 -11.09 12.37
CA SER A 129 7.40 -12.14 13.31
C SER A 129 6.30 -13.13 13.65
N ILE A 130 5.02 -12.74 13.52
CA ILE A 130 3.88 -13.58 13.90
C ILE A 130 3.12 -14.07 12.67
N TYR A 131 2.75 -13.18 11.76
CA TYR A 131 1.97 -13.55 10.58
C TYR A 131 2.81 -14.15 9.46
N SER A 132 2.17 -15.02 8.67
CA SER A 132 2.73 -15.54 7.43
C SER A 132 2.93 -14.41 6.40
N LYS A 133 3.83 -14.64 5.44
CA LYS A 133 4.12 -13.67 4.37
C LYS A 133 2.85 -13.34 3.58
N GLU A 134 2.00 -14.32 3.34
CA GLU A 134 0.74 -14.21 2.61
C GLU A 134 -0.24 -13.28 3.33
N VAL A 135 -0.43 -13.48 4.64
CA VAL A 135 -1.27 -12.62 5.48
C VAL A 135 -0.72 -11.19 5.52
N ARG A 136 0.59 -11.04 5.72
CA ARG A 136 1.27 -9.74 5.72
C ARG A 136 1.06 -9.01 4.39
N GLU A 137 1.29 -9.68 3.27
CA GLU A 137 1.14 -9.08 1.95
C GLU A 137 -0.32 -8.71 1.64
N ALA A 138 -1.29 -9.53 2.06
CA ALA A 138 -2.69 -9.22 1.89
C ALA A 138 -3.11 -7.95 2.65
N HIS A 139 -2.54 -7.72 3.84
CA HIS A 139 -2.70 -6.48 4.59
C HIS A 139 -2.04 -5.29 3.88
N ILE A 140 -0.75 -5.41 3.55
CA ILE A 140 0.04 -4.32 2.95
C ILE A 140 -0.52 -3.90 1.59
N LYS A 141 -0.98 -4.85 0.78
CA LYS A 141 -1.58 -4.59 -0.55
C LYS A 141 -3.06 -4.20 -0.48
N GLY A 142 -3.64 -4.07 0.72
CA GLY A 142 -5.03 -3.64 0.91
C GLY A 142 -6.08 -4.64 0.42
N LYS A 143 -5.75 -5.94 0.31
CA LYS A 143 -6.70 -7.01 -0.04
C LYS A 143 -7.71 -7.22 1.09
N PHE A 144 -7.22 -7.15 2.32
CA PHE A 144 -8.00 -6.98 3.55
C PHE A 144 -7.22 -6.08 4.51
N HIS A 145 -7.87 -5.64 5.58
CA HIS A 145 -7.24 -4.87 6.65
C HIS A 145 -7.29 -5.67 7.96
N ILE A 146 -6.17 -5.74 8.68
CA ILE A 146 -6.08 -6.38 10.00
C ILE A 146 -6.10 -5.23 11.00
N HIS A 147 -7.13 -5.18 11.84
CA HIS A 147 -7.33 -4.08 12.77
C HIS A 147 -6.43 -4.19 14.00
N ASP A 148 -6.09 -3.04 14.57
CA ASP A 148 -5.36 -2.88 15.85
C ASP A 148 -4.07 -3.68 15.94
N LEU A 149 -3.30 -3.66 14.86
CA LEU A 149 -1.93 -4.17 14.86
C LEU A 149 -1.02 -3.41 15.82
N GLY A 150 -1.41 -2.24 16.32
CA GLY A 150 -0.65 -1.45 17.27
C GLY A 150 -0.60 -2.01 18.70
N THR A 151 -1.39 -3.03 19.01
CA THR A 151 -1.46 -3.63 20.35
C THR A 151 -1.17 -5.14 20.27
N LEU A 152 -0.33 -5.65 21.18
CA LEU A 152 -0.17 -7.10 21.37
C LEU A 152 -1.28 -7.61 22.28
N GLY A 153 -2.53 -7.63 21.81
CA GLY A 153 -3.68 -7.99 22.62
C GLY A 153 -4.93 -8.33 21.81
N PRO A 154 -6.02 -8.76 22.48
CA PRO A 154 -7.34 -8.91 21.87
C PRO A 154 -7.88 -7.57 21.35
N TYR A 155 -8.89 -7.65 20.48
CA TYR A 155 -9.56 -6.47 19.94
C TYR A 155 -10.48 -5.85 20.99
N CYS A 156 -11.54 -6.51 21.41
CA CYS A 156 -12.47 -5.98 22.40
C CYS A 156 -12.85 -7.04 23.42
N VAL A 157 -13.19 -6.60 24.63
CA VAL A 157 -13.49 -7.49 25.75
C VAL A 157 -14.66 -6.93 26.55
N GLY A 158 -15.71 -7.70 26.70
CA GLY A 158 -16.68 -7.45 27.76
C GLY A 158 -16.33 -8.26 29.01
N TRP A 159 -16.63 -7.66 30.15
CA TRP A 159 -16.23 -8.14 31.45
C TRP A 159 -17.45 -8.48 32.31
N ASP A 160 -17.25 -9.42 33.23
CA ASP A 160 -18.25 -9.79 34.22
C ASP A 160 -18.22 -8.83 35.41
N LEU A 161 -19.18 -7.91 35.47
CA LEU A 161 -19.29 -6.99 36.59
C LEU A 161 -19.63 -7.75 37.89
N GLN A 162 -20.40 -8.83 37.81
CA GLN A 162 -20.76 -9.62 38.98
C GLN A 162 -19.54 -10.30 39.58
N ASP A 163 -18.60 -10.79 38.76
CA ASP A 163 -17.31 -11.32 39.23
C ASP A 163 -16.50 -10.24 39.96
N LEU A 164 -16.42 -9.02 39.40
CA LEU A 164 -15.74 -7.89 40.06
C LEU A 164 -16.39 -7.56 41.42
N LEU A 165 -17.72 -7.54 41.49
CA LEU A 165 -18.45 -7.29 42.75
C LEU A 165 -18.33 -8.44 43.75
N MET A 166 -18.06 -9.66 43.28
CA MET A 166 -17.86 -10.84 44.12
C MET A 166 -16.46 -10.92 44.72
N VAL A 167 -15.42 -10.66 43.93
CA VAL A 167 -14.02 -10.89 44.36
C VAL A 167 -13.22 -9.62 44.61
N GLY A 168 -13.72 -8.45 44.16
CA GLY A 168 -12.99 -7.18 44.19
C GLY A 168 -11.99 -7.05 43.05
N PHE A 169 -11.27 -5.92 43.00
CA PHE A 169 -10.26 -5.66 41.96
C PHE A 169 -8.90 -6.26 42.36
N ARG A 170 -8.54 -7.42 41.79
CA ARG A 170 -7.39 -8.22 42.23
C ARG A 170 -6.84 -9.18 41.17
N GLY A 171 -5.88 -10.03 41.55
CA GLY A 171 -5.45 -11.17 40.74
C GLY A 171 -4.00 -11.12 40.25
N VAL A 172 -3.27 -10.06 40.55
CA VAL A 172 -1.90 -9.85 40.04
C VAL A 172 -0.91 -9.79 41.20
N ARG A 173 0.02 -10.75 41.20
CA ARG A 173 1.05 -10.87 42.25
C ARG A 173 1.90 -9.60 42.33
N GLY A 174 2.06 -9.08 43.54
CA GLY A 174 2.89 -7.89 43.81
C GLY A 174 2.24 -6.56 43.43
N LYS A 175 0.95 -6.55 43.07
CA LYS A 175 0.14 -5.34 42.91
C LYS A 175 -0.85 -5.22 44.08
N ILE A 176 -1.28 -4.00 44.34
CA ILE A 176 -2.33 -3.73 45.35
C ILE A 176 -3.63 -4.36 44.85
N GLU A 177 -4.34 -5.01 45.76
CA GLU A 177 -5.65 -5.63 45.52
C GLU A 177 -6.71 -4.94 46.39
N SER A 178 -7.93 -4.82 45.90
CA SER A 178 -9.07 -4.36 46.68
C SER A 178 -9.99 -5.52 47.02
N ASN A 179 -10.56 -5.47 48.23
CA ASN A 179 -11.70 -6.31 48.58
C ASN A 179 -12.94 -5.90 47.76
N PRO A 180 -13.94 -6.80 47.65
CA PRO A 180 -15.25 -6.45 47.10
C PRO A 180 -15.81 -5.15 47.66
N ALA A 181 -16.46 -4.35 46.80
CA ALA A 181 -17.06 -3.10 47.22
C ALA A 181 -18.25 -3.35 48.17
N ASN A 182 -18.35 -2.54 49.24
CA ASN A 182 -19.50 -2.53 50.16
C ASN A 182 -20.40 -1.30 49.96
N HIS A 183 -19.89 -0.26 49.30
CA HIS A 183 -20.59 1.02 49.10
C HIS A 183 -20.67 1.37 47.62
N PHE A 184 -21.71 2.10 47.23
CA PHE A 184 -22.04 2.46 45.85
C PHE A 184 -20.90 3.24 45.17
N ASP A 185 -20.35 4.24 45.84
CA ASP A 185 -19.26 5.05 45.30
C ASP A 185 -17.95 4.26 45.17
N VAL A 186 -17.68 3.34 46.10
CA VAL A 186 -16.54 2.41 46.04
C VAL A 186 -16.70 1.44 44.87
N ALA A 187 -17.91 0.93 44.60
CA ALA A 187 -18.17 0.06 43.45
C ALA A 187 -17.89 0.80 42.13
N LEU A 188 -18.43 2.01 41.97
CA LEU A 188 -18.14 2.86 40.80
C LEU A 188 -16.65 3.17 40.66
N MET A 189 -15.95 3.49 41.76
CA MET A 189 -14.50 3.73 41.75
C MET A 189 -13.72 2.49 41.30
N GLN A 190 -14.05 1.29 41.81
CA GLN A 190 -13.40 0.05 41.40
C GLN A 190 -13.64 -0.24 39.92
N ILE A 191 -14.84 0.01 39.40
CA ILE A 191 -15.17 -0.12 37.97
C ILE A 191 -14.28 0.79 37.11
N VAL A 192 -14.10 2.07 37.48
CA VAL A 192 -13.19 2.98 36.77
C VAL A 192 -11.78 2.40 36.77
N ASN A 193 -11.25 2.02 37.94
CA ASN A 193 -9.89 1.52 38.05
C ASN A 193 -9.70 0.22 37.24
N PHE A 194 -10.70 -0.65 37.24
CA PHE A 194 -10.73 -1.88 36.48
C PHE A 194 -10.64 -1.58 34.97
N LEU A 195 -11.56 -0.77 34.42
CA LEU A 195 -11.61 -0.48 32.99
C LEU A 195 -10.33 0.22 32.49
N TYR A 196 -9.80 1.18 33.26
CA TYR A 196 -8.55 1.85 32.90
C TYR A 196 -7.35 0.90 32.93
N THR A 197 -7.28 -0.02 33.90
CA THR A 197 -6.18 -0.97 33.99
C THR A 197 -6.21 -1.98 32.85
N LEU A 198 -7.40 -2.56 32.60
CA LEU A 198 -7.58 -3.58 31.56
C LEU A 198 -7.50 -2.98 30.14
N GLN A 199 -7.62 -1.66 29.98
CA GLN A 199 -7.34 -0.99 28.69
C GLN A 199 -5.89 -1.17 28.26
N GLY A 200 -4.98 -1.39 29.20
CA GLY A 200 -3.58 -1.72 28.90
C GLY A 200 -3.38 -3.12 28.32
N GLU A 201 -4.37 -4.01 28.43
CA GLU A 201 -4.30 -5.40 27.97
C GLU A 201 -5.16 -5.69 26.73
N ALA A 202 -5.96 -4.73 26.26
CA ALA A 202 -6.84 -4.86 25.09
C ALA A 202 -6.77 -3.61 24.20
N ALA A 203 -6.97 -3.76 22.89
CA ALA A 203 -6.81 -2.64 21.96
C ALA A 203 -8.03 -1.70 21.90
N GLY A 204 -9.21 -2.30 21.77
CA GLY A 204 -10.49 -1.65 21.51
C GLY A 204 -11.34 -1.56 22.77
N ALA A 205 -12.66 -1.62 22.58
CA ALA A 205 -13.55 -1.26 23.68
C ALA A 205 -13.68 -2.34 24.75
N GLN A 206 -13.98 -1.84 25.95
CA GLN A 206 -14.31 -2.63 27.10
C GLN A 206 -15.76 -2.40 27.53
N ALA A 207 -16.46 -3.47 27.89
CA ALA A 207 -17.88 -3.37 28.15
C ALA A 207 -18.31 -4.04 29.47
N PHE A 208 -19.27 -3.43 30.14
CA PHE A 208 -20.07 -4.08 31.17
C PHE A 208 -21.52 -4.20 30.71
N SER A 209 -22.15 -5.32 31.06
CA SER A 209 -23.59 -5.52 30.88
C SER A 209 -24.29 -5.46 32.24
N ASN A 210 -25.59 -5.23 32.22
CA ASN A 210 -26.45 -5.25 33.41
C ASN A 210 -26.02 -4.22 34.47
N PHE A 211 -25.53 -3.07 34.00
CA PHE A 211 -24.81 -2.12 34.84
C PHE A 211 -25.70 -1.47 35.90
N ASP A 212 -26.90 -1.05 35.50
CA ASP A 212 -27.92 -0.50 36.41
C ASP A 212 -28.47 -1.58 37.35
N THR A 213 -28.82 -2.76 36.83
CA THR A 213 -29.35 -3.87 37.63
C THR A 213 -28.37 -4.29 38.74
N LEU A 214 -27.09 -4.46 38.40
CA LEU A 214 -26.08 -4.97 39.35
C LEU A 214 -25.67 -3.93 40.40
N LEU A 215 -25.83 -2.63 40.12
CA LEU A 215 -25.44 -1.55 41.03
C LEU A 215 -26.61 -0.98 41.86
N ALA A 216 -27.86 -1.18 41.43
CA ALA A 216 -29.05 -0.73 42.15
C ALA A 216 -29.08 -1.15 43.63
N PRO A 217 -28.68 -2.38 44.02
CA PRO A 217 -28.70 -2.79 45.43
C PRO A 217 -27.83 -1.94 46.36
N PHE A 218 -26.72 -1.39 45.87
CA PHE A 218 -25.84 -0.53 46.66
C PHE A 218 -26.52 0.78 47.05
N ILE A 219 -27.42 1.31 46.22
CA ILE A 219 -28.16 2.54 46.50
C ILE A 219 -29.05 2.36 47.73
N ARG A 220 -29.78 1.24 47.79
CA ARG A 220 -30.62 0.90 48.95
C ARG A 220 -29.77 0.58 50.18
N HIS A 221 -28.69 -0.19 50.01
CA HIS A 221 -27.80 -0.58 51.10
C HIS A 221 -27.22 0.63 51.83
N ASP A 222 -26.75 1.61 51.07
CA ASP A 222 -26.19 2.85 51.59
C ASP A 222 -27.26 3.89 51.97
N LYS A 223 -28.54 3.59 51.71
CA LYS A 223 -29.71 4.47 51.96
C LYS A 223 -29.57 5.84 51.27
N LEU A 224 -29.05 5.84 50.05
CA LEU A 224 -28.75 7.07 49.32
C LEU A 224 -30.02 7.73 48.79
N ASP A 225 -30.07 9.05 48.92
CA ASP A 225 -31.08 9.85 48.24
C ASP A 225 -30.69 10.14 46.78
N TYR A 226 -31.61 10.77 46.03
CA TYR A 226 -31.38 11.12 44.62
C TYR A 226 -30.15 12.01 44.41
N LYS A 227 -29.91 12.97 45.31
CA LYS A 227 -28.82 13.93 45.20
C LYS A 227 -27.47 13.22 45.39
N GLU A 228 -27.40 12.29 46.33
CA GLU A 228 -26.21 11.49 46.61
C GLU A 228 -25.89 10.52 45.47
N VAL A 229 -26.92 9.89 44.87
CA VAL A 229 -26.74 9.05 43.68
C VAL A 229 -26.27 9.88 42.50
N LYS A 230 -26.91 11.01 42.20
CA LYS A 230 -26.49 11.92 41.12
C LYS A 230 -25.05 12.41 41.31
N GLN A 231 -24.65 12.74 42.54
CA GLN A 231 -23.29 13.15 42.85
C GLN A 231 -22.27 12.01 42.64
N SER A 232 -22.64 10.77 42.95
CA SER A 232 -21.78 9.59 42.76
C SER A 232 -21.64 9.23 41.28
N VAL A 233 -22.72 9.32 40.50
CA VAL A 233 -22.69 9.15 39.05
C VAL A 233 -21.89 10.25 38.36
N GLN A 234 -21.99 11.50 38.83
CA GLN A 234 -21.13 12.59 38.34
C GLN A 234 -19.65 12.32 38.59
N LYS A 235 -19.29 11.88 39.80
CA LYS A 235 -17.91 11.47 40.12
C LYS A 235 -17.44 10.36 39.17
N PHE A 236 -18.28 9.37 38.89
CA PHE A 236 -17.99 8.28 37.96
C PHE A 236 -17.74 8.80 36.53
N LEU A 237 -18.68 9.55 35.96
CA LEU A 237 -18.58 10.05 34.58
C LEU A 237 -17.37 10.95 34.37
N PHE A 238 -17.04 11.81 35.34
CA PHE A 238 -15.85 12.65 35.25
C PHE A 238 -14.58 11.80 35.26
N ASN A 239 -14.51 10.79 36.13
CA ASN A 239 -13.35 9.90 36.18
C ASN A 239 -13.22 9.00 34.92
N MET A 240 -14.33 8.70 34.24
CA MET A 240 -14.31 7.95 32.97
C MET A 240 -13.88 8.80 31.77
N ASN A 241 -14.10 10.12 31.80
CA ASN A 241 -13.81 11.02 30.68
C ASN A 241 -12.54 11.85 30.86
N VAL A 242 -11.85 11.77 32.00
CA VAL A 242 -10.57 12.44 32.23
C VAL A 242 -9.42 11.51 31.81
N PRO A 243 -8.61 11.84 30.79
CA PRO A 243 -7.70 10.90 30.14
C PRO A 243 -6.35 10.69 30.85
N THR A 244 -6.23 11.07 32.12
CA THR A 244 -4.94 11.23 32.82
C THR A 244 -4.18 9.93 33.10
N ARG A 245 -4.81 8.75 32.99
CA ARG A 245 -4.25 7.49 33.51
C ARG A 245 -3.64 6.57 32.45
N VAL A 246 -3.97 6.75 31.17
CA VAL A 246 -3.53 5.84 30.06
C VAL A 246 -3.05 6.59 28.81
N GLY A 247 -2.43 7.77 28.98
CA GLY A 247 -1.72 8.45 27.90
C GLY A 247 -2.58 9.40 27.05
N PHE A 248 -3.39 10.26 27.69
CA PHE A 248 -4.22 11.28 27.04
C PHE A 248 -5.37 10.74 26.15
N GLN A 249 -5.65 9.44 26.22
CA GLN A 249 -6.86 8.84 25.65
C GLN A 249 -7.78 8.33 26.76
N THR A 250 -9.08 8.57 26.63
CA THR A 250 -10.10 7.93 27.47
C THR A 250 -10.32 6.49 27.02
N PRO A 251 -10.43 5.50 27.95
CA PRO A 251 -10.74 4.13 27.59
C PRO A 251 -12.05 4.06 26.81
N PHE A 252 -12.02 3.39 25.66
CA PHE A 252 -13.23 3.18 24.90
C PHE A 252 -14.11 2.21 25.69
N THR A 253 -15.18 2.73 26.30
CA THR A 253 -16.00 1.94 27.22
C THR A 253 -17.46 1.98 26.84
N ASN A 254 -18.17 0.88 27.10
CA ASN A 254 -19.59 0.74 26.85
C ASN A 254 -20.29 0.13 28.07
N ILE A 255 -21.45 0.66 28.44
CA ILE A 255 -22.30 0.04 29.46
C ILE A 255 -23.66 -0.27 28.86
N THR A 256 -24.16 -1.47 29.15
CA THR A 256 -25.55 -1.84 28.81
C THR A 256 -26.41 -1.64 30.04
N LEU A 257 -27.50 -0.89 29.87
CA LEU A 257 -28.47 -0.54 30.89
C LEU A 257 -29.79 -1.24 30.56
N ASP A 258 -30.32 -2.01 31.51
CA ASP A 258 -31.45 -2.89 31.32
C ASP A 258 -32.79 -2.16 31.42
N LEU A 259 -32.88 -1.06 32.19
CA LEU A 259 -34.08 -0.28 32.57
C LEU A 259 -35.13 -1.05 33.38
N THR A 260 -35.21 -2.35 33.20
CA THR A 260 -36.07 -3.27 33.91
C THR A 260 -35.25 -4.49 34.30
N VAL A 261 -35.45 -4.99 35.53
CA VAL A 261 -34.72 -6.16 36.02
C VAL A 261 -34.90 -7.34 35.05
N PRO A 262 -33.83 -7.89 34.46
CA PRO A 262 -33.94 -9.02 33.56
C PRO A 262 -34.44 -10.29 34.27
N GLU A 263 -35.27 -11.09 33.59
CA GLU A 263 -35.93 -12.26 34.19
C GLU A 263 -34.93 -13.27 34.78
N TYR A 264 -33.78 -13.46 34.14
CA TYR A 264 -32.75 -14.40 34.62
C TYR A 264 -31.95 -13.91 35.83
N LEU A 265 -32.00 -12.60 36.16
CA LEU A 265 -31.42 -12.02 37.38
C LEU A 265 -32.44 -11.86 38.49
N LYS A 266 -33.72 -11.79 38.15
CA LYS A 266 -34.81 -11.43 39.07
C LYS A 266 -34.80 -12.22 40.38
N GLU A 267 -34.64 -13.54 40.31
CA GLU A 267 -34.62 -14.45 41.46
C GLU A 267 -33.21 -14.66 42.06
N GLN A 268 -32.18 -14.03 41.48
CA GLN A 268 -30.82 -14.17 42.00
C GLN A 268 -30.63 -13.26 43.22
N PRO A 269 -29.90 -13.73 44.25
CA PRO A 269 -29.60 -12.91 45.42
C PRO A 269 -28.67 -11.75 45.03
N VAL A 270 -28.91 -10.59 45.62
CA VAL A 270 -28.05 -9.42 45.40
C VAL A 270 -26.66 -9.63 45.98
N ILE A 271 -25.64 -9.03 45.37
CA ILE A 271 -24.25 -9.14 45.82
C ILE A 271 -23.75 -7.80 46.37
N ILE A 272 -23.37 -7.79 47.64
CA ILE A 272 -22.75 -6.64 48.32
C ILE A 272 -21.59 -7.16 49.17
N GLY A 273 -20.43 -6.50 49.11
CA GLY A 273 -19.27 -6.91 49.91
C GLY A 273 -18.74 -8.31 49.55
N GLY A 274 -19.04 -8.79 48.34
CA GLY A 274 -18.68 -10.13 47.88
C GLY A 274 -19.52 -11.25 48.47
N ARG A 275 -20.69 -10.92 49.03
CA ARG A 275 -21.61 -11.88 49.66
C ARG A 275 -22.99 -11.75 49.05
N ALA A 276 -23.65 -12.90 48.87
CA ALA A 276 -25.06 -12.96 48.52
C ALA A 276 -25.91 -12.45 49.71
N GLY A 277 -26.84 -11.53 49.43
CA GLY A 277 -27.82 -11.02 50.37
C GLY A 277 -29.09 -11.88 50.45
N GLU A 278 -30.03 -11.46 51.29
CA GLU A 278 -31.34 -12.11 51.43
C GLU A 278 -32.36 -11.62 50.39
N GLU A 279 -32.23 -10.37 49.93
CA GLU A 279 -33.06 -9.79 48.87
C GLU A 279 -32.59 -10.24 47.48
N THR A 280 -33.51 -10.17 46.51
CA THR A 280 -33.24 -10.56 45.12
C THR A 280 -33.21 -9.35 44.21
N TYR A 281 -32.55 -9.43 43.05
CA TYR A 281 -32.50 -8.28 42.13
C TYR A 281 -33.88 -7.81 41.67
N GLY A 282 -34.90 -8.69 41.66
CA GLY A 282 -36.29 -8.35 41.34
C GLY A 282 -36.89 -7.24 42.22
N ASP A 283 -36.36 -7.04 43.42
CA ASP A 283 -36.87 -6.08 44.40
C ASP A 283 -36.36 -4.65 44.19
N PHE A 284 -35.45 -4.38 43.23
CA PHE A 284 -34.67 -3.14 43.13
C PHE A 284 -35.03 -2.22 41.95
N GLN A 285 -36.24 -2.34 41.39
CA GLN A 285 -36.68 -1.52 40.25
C GLN A 285 -36.66 -0.01 40.55
N ALA A 286 -37.01 0.39 41.78
CA ALA A 286 -37.04 1.80 42.17
C ALA A 286 -35.63 2.43 42.17
N GLU A 287 -34.63 1.69 42.64
CA GLU A 287 -33.23 2.11 42.64
C GLU A 287 -32.63 2.12 41.23
N MET A 288 -33.05 1.20 40.36
CA MET A 288 -32.69 1.23 38.93
C MET A 288 -33.25 2.48 38.24
N ASP A 289 -34.52 2.83 38.48
CA ASP A 289 -35.13 4.04 37.92
C ASP A 289 -34.41 5.31 38.42
N LEU A 290 -34.06 5.33 39.71
CA LEU A 290 -33.30 6.42 40.33
C LEU A 290 -31.90 6.56 39.72
N PHE A 291 -31.17 5.45 39.54
CA PHE A 291 -29.88 5.42 38.87
C PHE A 291 -29.96 5.94 37.43
N ASN A 292 -30.88 5.40 36.63
CA ASN A 292 -30.99 5.74 35.21
C ASN A 292 -31.36 7.20 34.98
N ARG A 293 -32.25 7.76 35.81
CA ARG A 293 -32.56 9.20 35.81
C ARG A 293 -31.31 10.03 36.12
N ALA A 294 -30.62 9.71 37.21
CA ALA A 294 -29.41 10.44 37.62
C ALA A 294 -28.32 10.36 36.54
N PHE A 295 -28.13 9.20 35.93
CA PHE A 295 -27.18 8.98 34.84
C PHE A 295 -27.51 9.83 33.61
N ALA A 296 -28.76 9.80 33.15
CA ALA A 296 -29.19 10.55 31.98
C ALA A 296 -29.07 12.07 32.19
N GLU A 297 -29.45 12.59 33.36
CA GLU A 297 -29.31 14.01 33.69
C GLU A 297 -27.84 14.46 33.70
N VAL A 298 -26.92 13.68 34.27
CA VAL A 298 -25.50 14.06 34.29
C VAL A 298 -24.86 13.97 32.89
N MET A 299 -25.25 12.98 32.09
CA MET A 299 -24.83 12.91 30.68
C MET A 299 -25.34 14.11 29.86
N GLN A 300 -26.54 14.61 30.18
CA GLN A 300 -27.14 15.81 29.58
C GLN A 300 -26.46 17.10 30.03
N ASP A 301 -25.95 17.16 31.27
CA ASP A 301 -25.19 18.31 31.80
C ASP A 301 -23.88 18.51 31.00
N GLY A 302 -23.21 17.41 30.65
CA GLY A 302 -21.97 17.43 29.87
C GLY A 302 -20.75 17.94 30.66
N ASP A 303 -19.68 18.28 29.95
CA ASP A 303 -18.45 18.83 30.53
C ASP A 303 -18.56 20.34 30.82
N ALA A 304 -17.52 20.92 31.40
CA ALA A 304 -17.46 22.34 31.75
C ALA A 304 -17.59 23.30 30.53
N SER A 305 -17.41 22.80 29.31
CA SER A 305 -17.59 23.54 28.05
C SER A 305 -18.92 23.20 27.35
N GLY A 306 -19.81 22.43 28.00
CA GLY A 306 -21.11 22.02 27.47
C GLY A 306 -21.04 20.89 26.43
N ARG A 307 -19.89 20.23 26.28
CA ARG A 307 -19.73 19.08 25.38
C ARG A 307 -20.29 17.82 26.05
N PRO A 308 -20.90 16.90 25.28
CA PRO A 308 -21.39 15.66 25.85
C PRO A 308 -20.23 14.78 26.35
N PHE A 309 -20.46 14.03 27.43
CA PHE A 309 -19.57 12.94 27.80
C PHE A 309 -19.59 11.88 26.70
N THR A 310 -18.40 11.42 26.30
CA THR A 310 -18.27 10.40 25.25
C THR A 310 -18.34 8.99 25.85
N PHE A 311 -17.83 8.81 27.07
CA PHE A 311 -17.71 7.50 27.72
C PHE A 311 -18.30 7.45 29.14
N PRO A 312 -18.67 6.26 29.63
CA PRO A 312 -18.92 5.08 28.82
C PRO A 312 -20.11 5.33 27.89
N ILE A 313 -20.11 4.70 26.71
CA ILE A 313 -21.22 4.77 25.77
C ILE A 313 -22.40 4.01 26.39
N PRO A 314 -23.53 4.68 26.67
CA PRO A 314 -24.72 4.01 27.18
C PRO A 314 -25.48 3.33 26.05
N THR A 315 -25.88 2.07 26.29
CA THR A 315 -26.75 1.30 25.41
C THR A 315 -27.97 0.82 26.16
N TYR A 316 -29.17 1.18 25.68
CA TYR A 316 -30.44 0.69 26.20
C TYR A 316 -31.09 -0.29 25.24
N ASN A 317 -31.78 -1.30 25.77
CA ASN A 317 -32.52 -2.28 24.98
C ASN A 317 -33.97 -1.82 24.77
N ILE A 318 -34.47 -1.88 23.54
CA ILE A 318 -35.88 -1.60 23.22
C ILE A 318 -36.55 -2.88 22.73
N THR A 319 -37.59 -3.30 23.45
CA THR A 319 -38.41 -4.48 23.15
C THR A 319 -39.80 -4.10 22.62
N LYS A 320 -40.61 -5.08 22.24
CA LYS A 320 -41.99 -4.87 21.75
C LYS A 320 -42.91 -4.25 22.82
N ASP A 321 -42.65 -4.57 24.08
CA ASP A 321 -43.37 -4.15 25.28
C ASP A 321 -42.70 -2.97 26.00
N PHE A 322 -41.74 -2.29 25.35
CA PHE A 322 -41.01 -1.18 25.94
C PHE A 322 -41.96 -0.05 26.40
N PRO A 323 -41.85 0.44 27.65
CA PRO A 323 -42.82 1.40 28.19
C PRO A 323 -42.46 2.84 27.77
N TRP A 324 -42.82 3.19 26.53
CA TRP A 324 -42.50 4.48 25.89
C TRP A 324 -42.92 5.73 26.66
N HIS A 325 -44.00 5.64 27.43
CA HIS A 325 -44.60 6.77 28.14
C HIS A 325 -44.28 6.79 29.64
N LYS A 326 -43.30 5.98 30.09
CA LYS A 326 -42.86 5.96 31.48
C LYS A 326 -42.15 7.28 31.82
N LEU A 327 -42.63 7.99 32.84
CA LEU A 327 -42.18 9.34 33.20
C LEU A 327 -40.69 9.36 33.61
N GLU A 328 -40.24 8.29 34.24
CA GLU A 328 -38.86 8.08 34.68
C GLU A 328 -37.87 8.07 33.51
N TYR A 329 -38.33 7.83 32.28
CA TYR A 329 -37.48 7.79 31.08
C TYR A 329 -37.36 9.16 30.38
N ASN A 330 -38.04 10.21 30.86
CA ASN A 330 -37.98 11.53 30.25
C ASN A 330 -36.54 12.06 30.11
N ALA A 331 -35.71 11.90 31.14
CA ALA A 331 -34.31 12.33 31.10
C ALA A 331 -33.51 11.60 29.99
N ILE A 332 -33.82 10.33 29.71
CA ILE A 332 -33.19 9.56 28.63
C ILE A 332 -33.59 10.15 27.27
N TRP A 333 -34.86 10.52 27.10
CA TRP A 333 -35.35 11.14 25.88
C TRP A 333 -34.79 12.55 25.67
N GLU A 334 -34.67 13.34 26.72
CA GLU A 334 -34.04 14.67 26.67
C GLU A 334 -32.57 14.57 26.30
N MET A 335 -31.82 13.64 26.91
CA MET A 335 -30.44 13.34 26.54
C MET A 335 -30.33 12.94 25.05
N THR A 336 -31.26 12.11 24.57
CA THR A 336 -31.35 11.68 23.16
C THR A 336 -31.58 12.86 22.23
N ALA A 337 -32.56 13.70 22.56
CA ALA A 337 -32.92 14.87 21.75
C ALA A 337 -31.79 15.90 21.70
N LYS A 338 -31.06 16.08 22.81
CA LYS A 338 -30.00 17.09 22.92
C LYS A 338 -28.71 16.68 22.20
N TYR A 339 -28.29 15.43 22.33
CA TYR A 339 -26.94 14.99 21.91
C TYR A 339 -26.91 13.77 20.99
N GLY A 340 -28.04 13.14 20.69
CA GLY A 340 -28.08 11.91 19.88
C GLY A 340 -27.52 10.67 20.59
N ILE A 341 -27.35 10.74 21.92
CA ILE A 341 -27.00 9.63 22.81
C ILE A 341 -28.20 9.36 23.73
N PRO A 342 -28.52 8.12 24.08
CA PRO A 342 -27.70 6.91 24.05
C PRO A 342 -27.86 6.12 22.74
N TYR A 343 -27.16 4.99 22.63
CA TYR A 343 -27.54 3.99 21.62
C TYR A 343 -28.74 3.16 22.10
N PHE A 344 -29.58 2.78 21.14
CA PHE A 344 -30.70 1.88 21.36
C PHE A 344 -30.51 0.58 20.59
N SER A 345 -30.46 -0.53 21.32
CA SER A 345 -30.48 -1.87 20.74
C SER A 345 -31.94 -2.25 20.44
N ASN A 346 -32.34 -2.12 19.18
CA ASN A 346 -33.70 -2.41 18.74
C ASN A 346 -33.94 -3.93 18.58
N PHE A 347 -34.88 -4.46 19.35
CA PHE A 347 -35.40 -5.84 19.30
C PHE A 347 -36.87 -5.92 18.85
N ILE A 348 -37.53 -4.81 18.50
CA ILE A 348 -38.95 -4.77 18.14
C ILE A 348 -39.25 -5.66 16.93
N ASN A 349 -38.38 -5.62 15.91
CA ASN A 349 -38.53 -6.37 14.66
C ASN A 349 -37.61 -7.59 14.58
N SER A 350 -37.15 -8.10 15.73
CA SER A 350 -36.21 -9.21 15.81
C SER A 350 -36.88 -10.41 16.49
N ASP A 351 -36.51 -11.62 16.09
CA ASP A 351 -36.84 -12.85 16.81
C ASP A 351 -35.95 -13.06 18.05
N LEU A 352 -34.92 -12.23 18.22
CA LEU A 352 -34.00 -12.24 19.36
C LEU A 352 -34.57 -11.45 20.53
N LYS A 353 -34.40 -11.95 21.76
CA LYS A 353 -34.66 -11.19 22.99
C LYS A 353 -33.41 -10.41 23.44
N PRO A 354 -33.54 -9.38 24.30
CA PRO A 354 -32.39 -8.73 24.94
C PRO A 354 -31.49 -9.73 25.68
N ASP A 355 -32.08 -10.80 26.20
CA ASP A 355 -31.35 -11.90 26.83
C ASP A 355 -30.58 -12.76 25.85
N ASP A 356 -30.86 -12.69 24.54
CA ASP A 356 -30.17 -13.47 23.51
C ASP A 356 -29.00 -12.73 22.88
N VAL A 357 -28.80 -11.44 23.19
CA VAL A 357 -27.75 -10.61 22.58
C VAL A 357 -27.10 -9.70 23.60
N ARG A 358 -25.77 -9.58 23.55
CA ARG A 358 -25.05 -8.51 24.25
C ARG A 358 -24.37 -7.60 23.24
N SER A 359 -24.48 -6.31 23.47
CA SER A 359 -23.81 -5.27 22.68
C SER A 359 -22.39 -5.10 23.23
N MET A 360 -21.47 -5.91 22.74
CA MET A 360 -20.08 -5.91 23.18
C MET A 360 -19.22 -5.14 22.20
N CYS A 361 -18.98 -3.85 22.49
CA CYS A 361 -18.21 -2.93 21.64
C CYS A 361 -18.81 -2.70 20.24
N CYS A 362 -19.08 -1.43 19.89
CA CYS A 362 -19.42 -0.92 18.56
C CYS A 362 -19.99 -1.91 17.54
N ARG A 363 -21.24 -2.35 17.78
CA ARG A 363 -22.12 -3.01 16.79
C ARG A 363 -21.91 -4.51 16.57
N LEU A 364 -21.05 -5.17 17.36
CA LEU A 364 -21.00 -6.64 17.40
C LEU A 364 -22.23 -7.17 18.16
N ARG A 365 -23.17 -7.80 17.45
CA ARG A 365 -24.29 -8.52 18.05
C ARG A 365 -23.95 -10.00 18.13
N LEU A 366 -23.98 -10.54 19.35
CA LEU A 366 -23.69 -11.95 19.62
C LEU A 366 -24.99 -12.73 19.78
N ASP A 367 -25.25 -13.76 18.97
CA ASP A 367 -26.39 -14.67 19.19
C ASP A 367 -26.04 -15.67 20.31
N LYS A 368 -26.74 -15.59 21.44
CA LYS A 368 -26.49 -16.47 22.58
C LYS A 368 -26.89 -17.92 22.35
N ARG A 369 -27.68 -18.26 21.32
CA ARG A 369 -28.02 -19.66 21.01
C ARG A 369 -26.79 -20.47 20.61
N GLU A 370 -25.83 -19.85 19.93
CA GLU A 370 -24.53 -20.46 19.62
C GLU A 370 -23.56 -20.46 20.83
N LEU A 371 -23.65 -19.46 21.70
CA LEU A 371 -22.86 -19.37 22.95
C LEU A 371 -23.36 -20.30 24.07
N LYS A 372 -24.64 -20.71 24.08
CA LYS A 372 -25.18 -21.70 25.03
C LYS A 372 -24.44 -23.04 24.94
N MET A 373 -23.82 -23.36 23.81
CA MET A 373 -22.92 -24.52 23.65
C MET A 373 -21.50 -24.30 24.21
N ARG A 374 -21.14 -23.06 24.59
CA ARG A 374 -19.77 -22.65 24.98
C ARG A 374 -19.63 -22.20 26.44
N GLY A 375 -20.62 -22.49 27.31
CA GLY A 375 -20.64 -22.18 28.76
C GLY A 375 -20.25 -20.75 29.15
N GLY A 376 -20.31 -20.42 30.44
CA GLY A 376 -20.01 -19.08 30.94
C GLY A 376 -19.31 -19.07 32.29
N GLY A 377 -19.07 -17.88 32.84
CA GLY A 377 -18.46 -17.70 34.17
C GLY A 377 -19.30 -18.33 35.29
N LEU A 378 -18.87 -18.12 36.55
CA LEU A 378 -19.42 -18.75 37.77
C LEU A 378 -20.97 -18.65 37.89
N PHE A 379 -21.60 -17.65 37.27
CA PHE A 379 -23.04 -17.37 37.36
C PHE A 379 -23.84 -17.58 36.05
N GLY A 380 -23.23 -18.11 34.99
CA GLY A 380 -23.93 -18.35 33.71
C GLY A 380 -23.94 -17.16 32.72
N SER A 381 -24.72 -17.28 31.64
CA SER A 381 -24.46 -16.68 30.31
C SER A 381 -24.42 -15.13 30.21
N ASN A 382 -23.40 -14.44 29.70
CA ASN A 382 -22.03 -14.76 29.28
C ASN A 382 -21.29 -13.40 29.10
N PRO A 383 -21.03 -12.65 30.19
CA PRO A 383 -20.47 -11.30 30.10
C PRO A 383 -19.01 -11.28 29.62
N LEU A 384 -18.31 -12.42 29.62
CA LEU A 384 -16.92 -12.58 29.17
C LEU A 384 -16.82 -12.88 27.66
N THR A 385 -17.38 -11.99 26.84
CA THR A 385 -17.40 -12.14 25.38
C THR A 385 -16.83 -10.90 24.68
N GLY A 386 -16.41 -11.03 23.43
CA GLY A 386 -15.76 -9.96 22.69
C GLY A 386 -15.16 -10.48 21.39
N SER A 387 -14.08 -9.87 20.92
CA SER A 387 -13.36 -10.36 19.73
C SER A 387 -11.86 -10.41 19.98
N VAL A 388 -11.22 -11.51 19.58
CA VAL A 388 -9.76 -11.64 19.61
C VAL A 388 -9.10 -10.78 18.54
N GLY A 389 -9.84 -10.43 17.48
CA GLY A 389 -9.31 -9.71 16.33
C GLY A 389 -10.37 -9.51 15.25
N VAL A 390 -10.22 -8.43 14.49
CA VAL A 390 -11.05 -8.14 13.31
C VAL A 390 -10.17 -8.10 12.08
N VAL A 391 -10.59 -8.78 11.01
CA VAL A 391 -10.02 -8.65 9.67
C VAL A 391 -11.13 -8.24 8.72
N THR A 392 -11.00 -7.09 8.07
CA THR A 392 -12.02 -6.56 7.15
C THR A 392 -11.63 -6.81 5.71
N ILE A 393 -12.46 -7.54 4.97
CA ILE A 393 -12.29 -7.76 3.54
C ILE A 393 -12.69 -6.50 2.76
N ASN A 394 -11.82 -6.07 1.84
CA ASN A 394 -12.06 -4.92 0.98
C ASN A 394 -12.84 -5.35 -0.27
N LEU A 395 -14.17 -5.23 -0.23
CA LEU A 395 -15.04 -5.64 -1.34
C LEU A 395 -14.85 -4.81 -2.61
N PRO A 396 -14.70 -3.46 -2.55
CA PRO A 396 -14.37 -2.67 -3.75
C PRO A 396 -13.10 -3.15 -4.45
N ARG A 397 -12.10 -3.60 -3.68
CA ARG A 397 -10.88 -4.17 -4.25
C ARG A 397 -11.12 -5.51 -4.95
N ILE A 398 -12.05 -6.34 -4.46
CA ILE A 398 -12.44 -7.57 -5.15
C ILE A 398 -13.19 -7.24 -6.43
N ALA A 399 -14.18 -6.34 -6.36
CA ALA A 399 -14.96 -5.90 -7.51
C ALA A 399 -14.06 -5.30 -8.61
N PHE A 400 -13.00 -4.60 -8.21
CA PHE A 400 -11.99 -4.08 -9.11
C PHE A 400 -11.14 -5.19 -9.78
N GLU A 401 -10.81 -6.26 -9.05
CA GLU A 401 -9.97 -7.37 -9.56
C GLU A 401 -10.73 -8.41 -10.37
N ALA A 402 -12.02 -8.63 -10.09
CA ALA A 402 -12.82 -9.67 -10.72
C ALA A 402 -13.44 -9.20 -12.04
N ASP A 403 -13.43 -10.04 -13.07
CA ASP A 403 -14.08 -9.78 -14.36
C ASP A 403 -15.50 -10.35 -14.44
N SER A 404 -15.88 -11.19 -13.48
CA SER A 404 -17.21 -11.79 -13.37
C SER A 404 -17.68 -11.94 -11.92
N GLU A 405 -18.97 -12.19 -11.73
CA GLU A 405 -19.54 -12.50 -10.42
C GLU A 405 -18.95 -13.79 -9.83
N GLU A 406 -18.72 -14.81 -10.66
CA GLU A 406 -18.12 -16.08 -10.26
C GLU A 406 -16.69 -15.87 -9.73
N GLU A 407 -15.89 -15.08 -10.44
CA GLU A 407 -14.54 -14.72 -10.00
C GLU A 407 -14.56 -13.86 -8.72
N PHE A 408 -15.54 -12.95 -8.60
CA PHE A 408 -15.71 -12.15 -7.39
C PHE A 408 -15.88 -13.05 -6.16
N PHE A 409 -16.78 -14.03 -6.23
CA PHE A 409 -17.01 -14.96 -5.10
C PHE A 409 -15.82 -15.90 -4.87
N ALA A 410 -15.09 -16.30 -5.92
CA ALA A 410 -13.87 -17.08 -5.77
C ALA A 410 -12.77 -16.30 -5.03
N ILE A 411 -12.53 -15.05 -5.40
CA ILE A 411 -11.56 -14.17 -4.73
C ILE A 411 -12.02 -13.88 -3.29
N LEU A 412 -13.31 -13.61 -3.08
CA LEU A 412 -13.88 -13.39 -1.75
C LEU A 412 -13.62 -14.60 -0.84
N SER A 413 -13.93 -15.81 -1.29
CA SER A 413 -13.67 -17.04 -0.53
C SER A 413 -12.17 -17.18 -0.22
N SER A 414 -11.29 -17.03 -1.21
CA SER A 414 -9.83 -17.10 -0.98
C SER A 414 -9.35 -16.10 0.09
N ARG A 415 -9.87 -14.87 0.08
CA ARG A 415 -9.52 -13.84 1.07
C ARG A 415 -10.13 -14.11 2.45
N MET A 416 -11.33 -14.67 2.52
CA MET A 416 -11.96 -15.09 3.79
C MET A 416 -11.17 -16.22 4.45
N GLU A 417 -10.68 -17.18 3.67
CA GLU A 417 -9.82 -18.26 4.14
C GLU A 417 -8.51 -17.73 4.74
N LEU A 418 -7.87 -16.78 4.07
CA LEU A 418 -6.64 -16.13 4.56
C LEU A 418 -6.91 -15.25 5.80
N ALA A 419 -8.06 -14.57 5.86
CA ALA A 419 -8.49 -13.82 7.04
C ALA A 419 -8.74 -14.77 8.24
N ARG A 420 -9.36 -15.93 8.00
CA ARG A 420 -9.56 -16.98 9.00
C ARG A 420 -8.22 -17.50 9.52
N GLU A 421 -7.25 -17.75 8.65
CA GLU A 421 -5.90 -18.16 9.04
C GLU A 421 -5.27 -17.12 9.99
N SER A 422 -5.27 -15.85 9.58
CA SER A 422 -4.75 -14.73 10.38
C SER A 422 -5.38 -14.68 11.78
N LEU A 423 -6.71 -14.73 11.85
CA LEU A 423 -7.43 -14.72 13.14
C LEU A 423 -7.14 -15.96 13.98
N GLY A 424 -6.95 -17.12 13.35
CA GLY A 424 -6.53 -18.35 14.01
C GLY A 424 -5.12 -18.25 14.60
N VAL A 425 -4.18 -17.62 13.89
CA VAL A 425 -2.84 -17.31 14.40
C VAL A 425 -2.94 -16.37 15.61
N LYS A 426 -3.67 -15.24 15.47
CA LYS A 426 -3.84 -14.27 16.55
C LYS A 426 -4.39 -14.92 17.81
N ARG A 427 -5.43 -15.76 17.70
CA ARG A 427 -5.99 -16.50 18.84
C ARG A 427 -4.94 -17.36 19.53
N ARG A 428 -4.20 -18.19 18.80
CA ARG A 428 -3.18 -19.08 19.39
C ARG A 428 -2.11 -18.29 20.15
N VAL A 429 -1.64 -17.19 19.56
CA VAL A 429 -0.63 -16.32 20.18
C VAL A 429 -1.18 -15.67 21.45
N LEU A 430 -2.43 -15.17 21.43
CA LEU A 430 -3.05 -14.59 22.62
C LEU A 430 -3.21 -15.61 23.74
N GLU A 431 -3.62 -16.85 23.45
CA GLU A 431 -3.67 -17.92 24.46
C GLU A 431 -2.28 -18.19 25.07
N GLU A 432 -1.23 -18.31 24.25
CA GLU A 432 0.14 -18.52 24.73
C GLU A 432 0.61 -17.36 25.61
N PHE A 433 0.36 -16.12 25.19
CA PHE A 433 0.74 -14.93 25.93
C PHE A 433 -0.04 -14.79 27.24
N THR A 434 -1.33 -15.14 27.27
CA THR A 434 -2.09 -15.20 28.53
C THR A 434 -1.50 -16.25 29.46
N ASP A 435 -1.20 -17.46 28.97
CA ASP A 435 -0.63 -18.51 29.80
C ASP A 435 0.73 -18.12 30.40
N ARG A 436 1.58 -17.48 29.59
CA ARG A 436 2.88 -16.93 30.02
C ARG A 436 2.77 -15.74 30.98
N GLY A 437 1.57 -15.18 31.16
CA GLY A 437 1.30 -14.10 32.10
C GLY A 437 1.54 -12.69 31.53
N LEU A 438 1.50 -12.52 30.21
CA LEU A 438 1.59 -11.19 29.57
C LEU A 438 0.34 -10.33 29.88
N TYR A 439 -0.82 -10.97 30.07
CA TYR A 439 -2.09 -10.32 30.42
C TYR A 439 -2.52 -10.73 31.83
N PRO A 440 -1.82 -10.28 32.89
CA PRO A 440 -2.01 -10.80 34.23
C PRO A 440 -3.42 -10.56 34.78
N TYR A 441 -4.06 -9.43 34.47
CA TYR A 441 -5.44 -9.17 34.93
C TYR A 441 -6.45 -9.97 34.11
N SER A 442 -6.35 -9.96 32.78
CA SER A 442 -7.21 -10.75 31.90
C SER A 442 -7.15 -12.24 32.24
N LYS A 443 -5.95 -12.76 32.54
CA LYS A 443 -5.75 -14.14 33.01
C LYS A 443 -6.59 -14.46 34.24
N PHE A 444 -6.63 -13.55 35.22
CA PHE A 444 -7.41 -13.73 36.43
C PHE A 444 -8.91 -13.64 36.16
N TYR A 445 -9.38 -12.61 35.44
CA TYR A 445 -10.81 -12.43 35.17
C TYR A 445 -11.39 -13.40 34.13
N LEU A 446 -10.54 -14.12 33.39
CA LEU A 446 -10.93 -15.22 32.50
C LEU A 446 -10.70 -16.62 33.11
N ARG A 447 -10.33 -16.72 34.39
CA ARG A 447 -9.99 -17.99 35.06
C ARG A 447 -11.10 -19.05 34.95
N TYR A 448 -12.36 -18.68 35.12
CA TYR A 448 -13.48 -19.64 35.03
C TYR A 448 -13.69 -20.15 33.60
N ILE A 449 -13.40 -19.34 32.59
CA ILE A 449 -13.44 -19.78 31.18
C ILE A 449 -12.29 -20.77 30.93
N LYS A 450 -11.09 -20.47 31.44
CA LYS A 450 -9.95 -21.39 31.37
C LYS A 450 -10.23 -22.72 32.09
N GLU A 451 -10.80 -22.69 33.28
CA GLU A 451 -11.19 -23.90 34.03
C GLU A 451 -12.23 -24.72 33.27
N SER A 452 -13.17 -24.07 32.58
CA SER A 452 -14.26 -24.75 31.86
C SER A 452 -13.86 -25.28 30.48
N PHE A 453 -12.95 -24.60 29.77
CA PHE A 453 -12.67 -24.85 28.35
C PHE A 453 -11.19 -25.09 28.01
N ASP A 454 -10.31 -25.02 29.01
CA ASP A 454 -8.85 -25.02 28.83
C ASP A 454 -8.32 -23.90 27.91
N GLN A 455 -9.10 -22.82 27.72
CA GLN A 455 -8.78 -21.67 26.87
C GLN A 455 -9.32 -20.39 27.52
N TYR A 456 -8.56 -19.29 27.56
CA TYR A 456 -9.03 -18.03 28.17
C TYR A 456 -9.98 -17.28 27.25
N TRP A 457 -9.68 -17.24 25.95
CA TRP A 457 -10.41 -16.42 24.97
C TRP A 457 -11.49 -17.21 24.23
N LYS A 458 -11.93 -18.36 24.76
CA LYS A 458 -12.90 -19.26 24.11
C LYS A 458 -14.18 -18.56 23.65
N ASN A 459 -14.68 -17.67 24.50
CA ASN A 459 -15.93 -16.95 24.31
C ASN A 459 -15.77 -15.67 23.47
N HIS A 460 -14.54 -15.32 23.10
CA HIS A 460 -14.27 -14.22 22.18
C HIS A 460 -14.32 -14.72 20.74
N PHE A 461 -14.91 -13.95 19.83
CA PHE A 461 -15.05 -14.29 18.43
C PHE A 461 -13.80 -13.96 17.63
N SER A 462 -13.69 -14.55 16.45
CA SER A 462 -12.71 -14.19 15.43
C SER A 462 -13.49 -13.55 14.30
N THR A 463 -13.42 -12.22 14.17
CA THR A 463 -14.38 -11.48 13.35
C THR A 463 -13.83 -11.22 11.95
N ILE A 464 -14.53 -11.70 10.93
CA ILE A 464 -14.31 -11.29 9.54
C ILE A 464 -15.35 -10.23 9.20
N GLY A 465 -14.89 -9.00 9.01
CA GLY A 465 -15.71 -7.88 8.57
C GLY A 465 -15.66 -7.71 7.04
N ILE A 466 -16.57 -6.90 6.52
CA ILE A 466 -16.59 -6.47 5.12
C ILE A 466 -16.76 -4.95 5.05
N ILE A 467 -16.26 -4.33 3.99
CA ILE A 467 -16.45 -2.90 3.74
C ILE A 467 -16.72 -2.62 2.27
N GLY A 468 -17.51 -1.58 1.99
CA GLY A 468 -17.66 -1.00 0.65
C GLY A 468 -18.67 -1.70 -0.25
N MET A 469 -19.71 -2.34 0.31
CA MET A 469 -20.80 -2.95 -0.47
C MET A 469 -21.53 -1.98 -1.40
N ASN A 470 -21.55 -0.69 -1.06
CA ASN A 470 -22.29 0.35 -1.78
C ASN A 470 -21.46 1.08 -2.85
N ARG A 471 -20.19 0.72 -3.04
CA ARG A 471 -19.28 1.48 -3.90
C ARG A 471 -19.26 0.91 -5.32
N ASP A 472 -19.72 1.72 -6.27
CA ASP A 472 -19.50 1.45 -7.69
C ASP A 472 -18.00 1.64 -8.03
N VAL A 473 -17.44 0.69 -8.77
CA VAL A 473 -16.04 0.69 -9.21
C VAL A 473 -15.90 0.80 -10.73
N THR A 474 -17.01 1.02 -11.46
CA THR A 474 -17.04 1.05 -12.92
C THR A 474 -16.15 2.15 -13.46
N GLU A 475 -16.28 3.38 -12.97
CA GLU A 475 -15.42 4.50 -13.39
C GLU A 475 -13.94 4.25 -13.11
N LEU A 476 -13.63 3.63 -11.95
CA LEU A 476 -12.27 3.26 -11.58
C LEU A 476 -11.68 2.23 -12.56
N LYS A 477 -12.46 1.21 -12.94
CA LYS A 477 -12.06 0.23 -13.96
C LYS A 477 -11.80 0.88 -15.31
N VAL A 478 -12.74 1.70 -15.79
CA VAL A 478 -12.62 2.39 -17.09
C VAL A 478 -11.41 3.31 -17.12
N ALA A 479 -11.18 4.09 -16.06
CA ALA A 479 -10.03 4.98 -15.98
C ALA A 479 -8.70 4.19 -15.98
N GLN A 480 -8.63 3.07 -15.26
CA GLN A 480 -7.43 2.25 -15.21
C GLN A 480 -7.15 1.53 -16.53
N GLU A 481 -8.20 1.04 -17.22
CA GLU A 481 -8.06 0.51 -18.57
C GLU A 481 -7.64 1.58 -19.57
N ALA A 482 -8.21 2.78 -19.52
CA ALA A 482 -7.85 3.89 -20.39
C ALA A 482 -6.39 4.30 -20.20
N LEU A 483 -5.94 4.41 -18.94
CA LEU A 483 -4.53 4.66 -18.60
C LEU A 483 -3.63 3.53 -19.09
N GLY A 484 -4.06 2.27 -18.95
CA GLY A 484 -3.34 1.12 -19.48
C GLY A 484 -3.22 1.15 -21.01
N ARG A 485 -4.30 1.49 -21.72
CA ARG A 485 -4.31 1.65 -23.18
C ARG A 485 -3.39 2.80 -23.62
N GLU A 486 -3.47 3.94 -22.96
CA GLU A 486 -2.62 5.11 -23.24
C GLU A 486 -1.15 4.77 -22.99
N ARG A 487 -0.81 4.15 -21.86
CA ARG A 487 0.56 3.71 -21.55
C ARG A 487 1.07 2.71 -22.58
N ASN A 488 0.27 1.73 -22.98
CA ASN A 488 0.64 0.75 -24.00
C ASN A 488 0.81 1.38 -25.38
N MET A 489 -0.04 2.35 -25.74
CA MET A 489 0.07 3.11 -26.98
C MET A 489 1.35 3.95 -26.99
N LEU A 490 1.62 4.74 -25.96
CA LEU A 490 2.84 5.53 -25.81
C LEU A 490 4.09 4.64 -25.84
N ARG A 491 4.04 3.50 -25.13
CA ARG A 491 5.13 2.52 -25.13
C ARG A 491 5.39 1.96 -26.53
N SER A 492 4.34 1.59 -27.26
CA SER A 492 4.45 1.07 -28.63
C SER A 492 5.01 2.11 -29.61
N ILE A 493 4.61 3.38 -29.48
CA ILE A 493 5.16 4.47 -30.30
C ILE A 493 6.65 4.62 -30.00
N VAL A 494 7.02 4.73 -28.72
CA VAL A 494 8.41 4.98 -28.33
C VAL A 494 9.33 3.79 -28.65
N ASP A 495 8.84 2.55 -28.50
CA ASP A 495 9.60 1.33 -28.79
C ASP A 495 9.76 1.05 -30.30
N THR A 496 8.96 1.65 -31.18
CA THR A 496 9.10 1.53 -32.64
C THR A 496 10.01 2.58 -33.26
N LEU A 497 10.34 3.65 -32.51
CA LEU A 497 11.26 4.68 -32.99
C LEU A 497 12.71 4.15 -33.04
N PRO A 498 13.43 4.36 -34.17
CA PRO A 498 14.83 3.97 -34.30
C PRO A 498 15.77 4.86 -33.47
N GLU A 499 15.30 6.00 -32.97
CA GLU A 499 16.07 6.86 -32.07
C GLU A 499 16.24 6.24 -30.68
N TYR A 500 17.35 6.58 -30.03
CA TYR A 500 17.67 6.15 -28.68
C TYR A 500 16.99 7.09 -27.68
N ILE A 501 15.89 6.66 -27.08
CA ILE A 501 15.11 7.45 -26.12
C ILE A 501 15.29 6.88 -24.71
N PHE A 502 15.67 7.72 -23.76
CA PHE A 502 15.85 7.34 -22.36
C PHE A 502 15.45 8.45 -21.39
N VAL A 503 15.09 8.05 -20.17
CA VAL A 503 14.83 8.95 -19.05
C VAL A 503 15.69 8.48 -17.88
N LYS A 504 16.33 9.43 -17.20
CA LYS A 504 17.12 9.15 -16.00
C LYS A 504 16.66 10.02 -14.84
N ASP A 505 16.79 9.50 -13.61
CA ASP A 505 16.51 10.24 -12.38
C ASP A 505 17.64 11.25 -12.04
N ARG A 506 17.51 11.94 -10.90
CA ARG A 506 18.50 12.91 -10.40
C ARG A 506 19.88 12.28 -10.14
N ASP A 507 19.96 10.98 -9.91
CA ASP A 507 21.20 10.24 -9.67
C ASP A 507 21.84 9.71 -10.97
N SER A 508 21.27 10.06 -12.13
CA SER A 508 21.65 9.57 -13.47
C SER A 508 21.42 8.06 -13.63
N LYS A 509 20.38 7.50 -13.00
CA LYS A 509 19.95 6.11 -13.18
C LYS A 509 18.78 6.02 -14.15
N PHE A 510 18.77 4.99 -14.99
CA PHE A 510 17.69 4.77 -15.97
C PHE A 510 16.36 4.52 -15.28
N VAL A 511 15.36 5.35 -15.59
CA VAL A 511 13.96 5.20 -15.16
C VAL A 511 13.10 4.69 -16.32
N PHE A 512 13.52 4.98 -17.55
CA PHE A 512 12.87 4.50 -18.76
C PHE A 512 13.89 4.43 -19.90
N CYS A 513 13.73 3.46 -20.78
CA CYS A 513 14.35 3.47 -22.09
C CYS A 513 13.44 2.79 -23.12
N ASN A 514 13.62 3.13 -24.39
CA ASN A 514 12.96 2.44 -25.48
C ASN A 514 13.75 1.20 -25.94
N ARG A 515 13.10 0.37 -26.75
CA ARG A 515 13.67 -0.86 -27.29
C ARG A 515 15.03 -0.67 -27.98
N ALA A 516 15.20 0.40 -28.76
CA ALA A 516 16.44 0.68 -29.48
C ALA A 516 17.66 0.88 -28.53
N VAL A 517 17.46 1.59 -27.40
CA VAL A 517 18.49 1.74 -26.36
C VAL A 517 18.84 0.38 -25.76
N PHE A 518 17.82 -0.40 -25.37
CA PHE A 518 18.02 -1.71 -24.76
C PHE A 518 18.78 -2.67 -25.70
N GLU A 519 18.34 -2.81 -26.95
CA GLU A 519 18.98 -3.70 -27.93
C GLU A 519 20.43 -3.28 -28.21
N THR A 520 20.71 -1.98 -28.26
CA THR A 520 22.08 -1.50 -28.46
C THR A 520 22.97 -1.80 -27.26
N ILE A 521 22.49 -1.56 -26.04
CA ILE A 521 23.25 -1.84 -24.82
C ILE A 521 23.45 -3.35 -24.65
N ALA A 522 22.41 -4.16 -24.86
CA ALA A 522 22.49 -5.61 -24.79
C ALA A 522 23.48 -6.20 -25.83
N ASN A 523 23.62 -5.56 -26.99
CA ASN A 523 24.58 -5.98 -28.02
C ASN A 523 26.01 -5.47 -27.80
N TYR A 524 26.19 -4.34 -27.11
CA TYR A 524 27.52 -3.73 -26.86
C TYR A 524 28.16 -4.14 -25.54
N SER A 525 27.36 -4.55 -24.57
CA SER A 525 27.84 -4.93 -23.25
C SER A 525 27.91 -6.45 -23.13
N GLY A 526 29.01 -6.99 -22.59
CA GLY A 526 29.05 -8.38 -22.14
C GLY A 526 28.14 -8.65 -20.92
N LEU A 527 27.09 -7.83 -20.72
CA LEU A 527 26.13 -7.93 -19.63
C LEU A 527 24.97 -8.82 -20.06
N ASN A 528 24.65 -9.81 -19.25
CA ASN A 528 23.46 -10.64 -19.45
C ASN A 528 22.22 -9.88 -18.97
N LEU A 529 21.61 -9.10 -19.87
CA LEU A 529 20.36 -8.36 -19.64
C LEU A 529 19.23 -9.05 -20.44
N PRO A 530 18.58 -10.10 -19.89
CA PRO A 530 17.54 -10.84 -20.61
C PRO A 530 16.28 -10.03 -20.91
N ASN A 531 16.02 -8.93 -20.18
CA ASN A 531 14.87 -8.07 -20.43
C ASN A 531 15.16 -6.58 -20.13
N LEU A 532 14.28 -5.70 -20.63
CA LEU A 532 14.43 -4.25 -20.51
C LEU A 532 14.37 -3.75 -19.05
N GLU A 533 13.66 -4.47 -18.19
CA GLU A 533 13.51 -4.14 -16.77
C GLU A 533 14.84 -4.25 -16.03
N ASP A 534 15.73 -5.15 -16.48
CA ASP A 534 17.08 -5.29 -15.92
C ASP A 534 17.96 -4.04 -16.12
N LEU A 535 17.61 -3.14 -17.05
CA LEU A 535 18.33 -1.89 -17.26
C LEU A 535 17.86 -0.76 -16.32
N LEU A 536 16.66 -0.88 -15.75
CA LEU A 536 16.09 0.14 -14.88
C LEU A 536 16.84 0.18 -13.54
N GLY A 537 17.09 1.40 -13.03
CA GLY A 537 17.87 1.65 -11.81
C GLY A 537 19.39 1.57 -11.98
N LYS A 538 19.89 1.12 -13.14
CA LYS A 538 21.33 1.14 -13.46
C LYS A 538 21.77 2.53 -13.91
N SER A 539 23.05 2.84 -13.73
CA SER A 539 23.70 4.06 -14.21
C SER A 539 24.60 3.76 -15.41
N ASP A 540 25.11 4.79 -16.09
CA ASP A 540 26.10 4.60 -17.17
C ASP A 540 27.34 3.83 -16.69
N PHE A 541 27.72 3.98 -15.40
CA PHE A 541 28.85 3.25 -14.82
C PHE A 541 28.66 1.73 -14.80
N ASP A 542 27.41 1.28 -14.81
CA ASP A 542 27.07 -0.15 -14.79
C ASP A 542 27.09 -0.75 -16.20
N ILE A 543 27.12 0.06 -17.27
CA ILE A 543 26.93 -0.38 -18.66
C ILE A 543 28.08 -0.01 -19.62
N MET A 544 28.95 0.94 -19.27
CA MET A 544 30.05 1.38 -20.13
C MET A 544 31.32 1.74 -19.34
N LEU A 545 32.42 1.97 -20.06
CA LEU A 545 33.71 2.33 -19.48
C LEU A 545 33.60 3.58 -18.59
N ALA A 546 34.24 3.53 -17.42
CA ALA A 546 34.13 4.52 -16.36
C ALA A 546 34.47 5.96 -16.81
N GLU A 547 35.39 6.11 -17.76
CA GLU A 547 35.78 7.42 -18.29
C GLU A 547 34.66 8.10 -19.09
N LYS A 548 33.93 7.34 -19.93
CA LYS A 548 32.76 7.83 -20.68
C LYS A 548 31.55 8.05 -19.77
N ALA A 549 31.30 7.12 -18.84
CA ALA A 549 30.23 7.27 -17.85
C ALA A 549 30.38 8.55 -17.02
N LYS A 550 31.62 8.92 -16.67
CA LYS A 550 31.93 10.15 -15.95
C LYS A 550 31.59 11.41 -16.76
N ALA A 551 31.92 11.43 -18.05
CA ALA A 551 31.61 12.55 -18.93
C ALA A 551 30.08 12.73 -19.11
N TYR A 552 29.35 11.64 -19.32
CA TYR A 552 27.88 11.70 -19.40
C TYR A 552 27.27 12.16 -18.09
N LYS A 553 27.66 11.58 -16.96
CA LYS A 553 27.13 12.01 -15.65
C LYS A 553 27.41 13.49 -15.39
N ALA A 554 28.60 14.00 -15.69
CA ALA A 554 28.92 15.41 -15.49
C ALA A 554 28.00 16.35 -16.30
N GLU A 555 27.75 16.03 -17.56
CA GLU A 555 26.82 16.78 -18.42
C GLU A 555 25.38 16.73 -17.90
N GLU A 556 24.92 15.54 -17.51
CA GLU A 556 23.56 15.34 -16.99
C GLU A 556 23.33 16.08 -15.69
N GLN A 557 24.30 16.06 -14.77
CA GLN A 557 24.25 16.79 -13.51
C GLN A 557 24.28 18.30 -13.73
N GLU A 558 24.98 18.79 -14.76
CA GLU A 558 24.95 20.21 -15.12
C GLU A 558 23.58 20.64 -15.67
N ILE A 559 22.91 19.80 -16.47
CA ILE A 559 21.53 20.03 -16.94
C ILE A 559 20.57 20.08 -15.75
N ILE A 560 20.70 19.15 -14.80
CA ILE A 560 19.86 19.11 -13.59
C ILE A 560 20.08 20.37 -12.73
N ARG A 561 21.33 20.79 -12.56
CA ARG A 561 21.70 21.95 -11.73
C ARG A 561 21.27 23.28 -12.35
N THR A 562 21.40 23.42 -13.66
CA THR A 562 21.16 24.71 -14.36
C THR A 562 19.79 24.81 -15.00
N GLY A 563 19.09 23.69 -15.20
CA GLY A 563 17.85 23.60 -15.97
C GLY A 563 18.04 23.89 -17.46
N ARG A 564 19.27 24.01 -17.97
CA ARG A 564 19.56 24.29 -19.39
C ARG A 564 19.89 22.98 -20.11
N GLY A 565 18.99 22.56 -21.01
CA GLY A 565 19.20 21.38 -21.82
C GLY A 565 20.20 21.57 -22.97
N VAL A 566 20.69 20.45 -23.49
CA VAL A 566 21.43 20.37 -24.76
C VAL A 566 20.43 19.98 -25.84
N VAL A 567 20.38 20.69 -26.97
CA VAL A 567 19.41 20.42 -28.04
C VAL A 567 20.13 20.29 -29.38
N ASN A 568 19.86 19.18 -30.09
CA ASN A 568 20.38 18.89 -31.43
C ASN A 568 21.90 19.02 -31.58
N ARG A 569 22.69 18.68 -30.55
CA ARG A 569 24.15 18.69 -30.66
C ARG A 569 24.59 17.56 -31.58
N GLU A 570 25.31 17.88 -32.64
CA GLU A 570 25.78 16.91 -33.62
C GLU A 570 27.24 16.56 -33.37
N ASP A 571 27.49 15.35 -32.90
CA ASP A 571 28.82 14.83 -32.62
C ASP A 571 29.08 13.58 -33.46
N GLU A 572 30.33 13.37 -33.87
CA GLU A 572 30.79 12.13 -34.51
C GLU A 572 31.30 11.18 -33.43
N ASP A 573 30.80 9.95 -33.42
CA ASP A 573 31.26 8.91 -32.49
C ASP A 573 32.57 8.27 -32.98
N GLU A 574 33.20 7.48 -32.11
CA GLU A 574 34.47 6.80 -32.39
C GLU A 574 34.37 5.77 -33.54
N GLN A 575 33.16 5.38 -33.93
CA GLN A 575 32.92 4.47 -35.06
C GLN A 575 32.58 5.23 -36.36
N GLY A 576 32.67 6.57 -36.36
CA GLY A 576 32.39 7.43 -37.52
C GLY A 576 30.90 7.60 -37.81
N ARG A 577 30.02 7.30 -36.85
CA ARG A 577 28.59 7.63 -36.93
C ARG A 577 28.35 9.03 -36.40
N TRP A 578 27.46 9.76 -37.06
CA TRP A 578 27.04 11.08 -36.60
C TRP A 578 25.76 10.96 -35.79
N LEU A 579 25.79 11.43 -34.54
CA LEU A 579 24.65 11.42 -33.63
C LEU A 579 24.18 12.85 -33.35
N SER A 580 22.88 13.08 -33.45
CA SER A 580 22.23 14.30 -32.95
C SER A 580 21.64 14.02 -31.57
N THR A 581 22.21 14.67 -30.55
CA THR A 581 21.90 14.47 -29.13
C THR A 581 21.06 15.62 -28.61
N THR A 582 19.94 15.28 -27.97
CA THR A 582 19.12 16.21 -27.19
C THR A 582 18.95 15.64 -25.78
N LYS A 583 19.25 16.45 -24.76
CA LYS A 583 19.04 16.14 -23.34
C LYS A 583 18.38 17.34 -22.66
N ILE A 584 17.18 17.15 -22.14
CA ILE A 584 16.39 18.22 -21.51
C ILE A 584 16.02 17.84 -20.07
N PRO A 585 15.82 18.83 -19.17
CA PRO A 585 15.38 18.54 -17.81
C PRO A 585 13.98 17.94 -17.80
N TRP A 586 13.80 16.85 -17.06
CA TRP A 586 12.50 16.26 -16.75
C TRP A 586 11.99 16.87 -15.45
N ARG A 587 10.78 17.45 -15.49
CA ARG A 587 10.15 18.13 -14.35
C ARG A 587 8.92 17.37 -13.86
N ASP A 588 8.66 17.44 -12.56
CA ASP A 588 7.41 16.98 -11.97
C ASP A 588 6.29 18.02 -12.09
N ASP A 589 5.12 17.72 -11.53
CA ASP A 589 3.93 18.59 -11.56
C ASP A 589 4.13 19.91 -10.80
N ASN A 590 5.10 19.97 -9.88
CA ASN A 590 5.47 21.18 -9.16
C ASN A 590 6.52 22.02 -9.90
N GLY A 591 7.01 21.52 -11.04
CA GLY A 591 8.06 22.15 -11.85
C GLY A 591 9.48 21.85 -11.39
N GLU A 592 9.67 21.00 -10.37
CA GLU A 592 10.98 20.61 -9.86
C GLU A 592 11.67 19.64 -10.81
N ILE A 593 12.99 19.78 -10.99
CA ILE A 593 13.75 18.90 -11.88
C ILE A 593 13.99 17.57 -11.17
N VAL A 594 13.32 16.52 -11.65
CA VAL A 594 13.39 15.15 -11.12
C VAL A 594 14.32 14.25 -11.93
N GLY A 595 14.87 14.76 -13.03
CA GLY A 595 15.82 14.03 -13.86
C GLY A 595 16.01 14.64 -15.24
N ILE A 596 16.26 13.80 -16.24
CA ILE A 596 16.45 14.22 -17.63
C ILE A 596 15.72 13.28 -18.60
N VAL A 597 15.35 13.83 -19.77
CA VAL A 597 14.94 13.06 -20.96
C VAL A 597 16.02 13.22 -22.02
N GLY A 598 16.52 12.10 -22.54
CA GLY A 598 17.54 12.05 -23.58
C GLY A 598 17.03 11.39 -24.87
N LEU A 599 17.48 11.94 -25.99
CA LEU A 599 17.21 11.49 -27.35
C LEU A 599 18.53 11.53 -28.14
N ASN A 600 18.96 10.38 -28.69
CA ASN A 600 20.04 10.36 -29.68
C ASN A 600 19.52 9.83 -31.03
N ARG A 601 19.74 10.59 -32.11
CA ARG A 601 19.36 10.22 -33.47
C ARG A 601 20.59 10.02 -34.34
N ASP A 602 20.68 8.90 -35.05
CA ASP A 602 21.71 8.69 -36.07
C ASP A 602 21.40 9.54 -37.33
N ILE A 603 22.30 10.47 -37.64
CA ILE A 603 22.22 11.38 -38.80
C ILE A 603 23.35 11.11 -39.81
N THR A 604 24.02 9.95 -39.72
CA THR A 604 25.15 9.57 -40.59
C THR A 604 24.74 9.56 -42.07
N ALA A 605 23.57 8.99 -42.38
CA ALA A 605 23.04 8.98 -43.74
C ALA A 605 22.83 10.41 -44.26
N ARG A 606 22.27 11.30 -43.43
CA ARG A 606 22.05 12.70 -43.76
C ARG A 606 23.36 13.42 -44.09
N LYS A 607 24.41 13.20 -43.29
CA LYS A 607 25.74 13.78 -43.52
C LYS A 607 26.40 13.23 -44.79
N LYS A 608 26.29 11.92 -45.06
CA LYS A 608 26.79 11.28 -46.29
C LYS A 608 26.09 11.82 -47.53
N THR A 609 24.76 11.91 -47.52
CA THR A 609 23.98 12.47 -48.64
C THR A 609 24.29 13.94 -48.85
N GLY A 610 24.45 14.73 -47.78
CA GLY A 610 24.87 16.13 -47.87
C GLY A 610 26.23 16.31 -48.55
N LYS A 611 27.24 15.52 -48.15
CA LYS A 611 28.57 15.55 -48.78
C LYS A 611 28.53 15.09 -50.25
N ALA A 612 27.73 14.06 -50.57
CA ALA A 612 27.57 13.57 -51.93
C ALA A 612 26.88 14.61 -52.85
N LEU A 613 25.85 15.28 -52.34
CA LEU A 613 25.14 16.34 -53.05
C LEU A 613 26.04 17.55 -53.30
N GLN A 614 26.83 17.97 -52.31
CA GLN A 614 27.83 19.03 -52.45
C GLN A 614 28.82 18.71 -53.57
N LYS A 615 29.37 17.48 -53.57
CA LYS A 615 30.33 17.02 -54.59
C LYS A 615 29.70 16.94 -55.98
N ALA A 616 28.45 16.49 -56.08
CA ALA A 616 27.71 16.46 -57.34
C ALA A 616 27.44 17.87 -57.88
N LYS A 617 27.14 18.83 -57.00
CA LYS A 617 26.95 20.24 -57.36
C LYS A 617 28.23 20.87 -57.91
N GLU A 618 29.38 20.66 -57.26
CA GLU A 618 30.69 21.17 -57.71
C GLU A 618 31.11 20.57 -59.08
N GLN A 619 30.84 19.28 -59.28
CA GLN A 619 31.07 18.61 -60.57
C GLN A 619 30.15 19.16 -61.67
N LEU A 620 28.88 19.42 -61.34
CA LEU A 620 27.93 20.01 -62.28
C LEU A 620 28.34 21.44 -62.67
N GLU A 621 28.75 22.26 -61.71
CA GLU A 621 29.21 23.64 -61.96
C GLU A 621 30.44 23.67 -62.89
N THR A 622 31.39 22.76 -62.69
CA THR A 622 32.58 22.63 -63.55
C THR A 622 32.17 22.22 -64.98
N LYS A 623 31.28 21.23 -65.09
CA LYS A 623 30.81 20.73 -66.38
C LYS A 623 29.97 21.76 -67.14
N VAL A 624 29.20 22.58 -66.43
CA VAL A 624 28.46 23.72 -67.01
C VAL A 624 29.43 24.76 -67.57
N LEU A 625 30.51 25.10 -66.86
CA LEU A 625 31.53 26.03 -67.34
C LEU A 625 32.22 25.53 -68.63
N GLU A 626 32.65 24.27 -68.64
CA GLU A 626 33.28 23.64 -69.82
C GLU A 626 32.33 23.63 -71.02
N ARG A 627 31.07 23.22 -70.82
CA ARG A 627 30.10 23.14 -71.91
C ARG A 627 29.68 24.50 -72.44
N THR A 628 29.63 25.52 -71.58
CA THR A 628 29.33 26.89 -71.98
C THR A 628 30.45 27.46 -72.87
N ALA A 629 31.72 27.18 -72.54
CA ALA A 629 32.87 27.58 -73.37
C ALA A 629 32.88 26.87 -74.73
N GLU A 630 32.58 25.58 -74.77
CA GLU A 630 32.51 24.78 -76.00
C GLU A 630 31.35 25.20 -76.92
N LEU A 631 30.18 25.48 -76.33
CA LEU A 631 29.05 26.07 -77.04
C LEU A 631 29.39 27.44 -77.62
N HIS A 632 30.11 28.28 -76.88
CA HIS A 632 30.52 29.60 -77.36
C HIS A 632 31.44 29.50 -78.58
N ASN A 633 32.42 28.60 -78.54
CA ASN A 633 33.32 28.33 -79.67
C ASN A 633 32.57 27.75 -80.89
N THR A 634 31.65 26.82 -80.66
CA THR A 634 30.84 26.22 -81.73
C THR A 634 29.91 27.25 -82.39
N ASN A 635 29.27 28.11 -81.59
CA ASN A 635 28.44 29.20 -82.10
C ASN A 635 29.24 30.19 -82.94
N LYS A 636 30.47 30.51 -82.51
CA LYS A 636 31.36 31.39 -83.27
C LYS A 636 31.69 30.79 -84.64
N ARG A 637 32.08 29.51 -84.69
CA ARG A 637 32.37 28.79 -85.94
C ARG A 637 31.15 28.72 -86.88
N LEU A 638 29.97 28.38 -86.34
CA LEU A 638 28.74 28.32 -87.14
C LEU A 638 28.36 29.69 -87.71
N ARG A 639 28.60 30.79 -86.98
CA ARG A 639 28.38 32.14 -87.50
C ARG A 639 29.33 32.47 -88.66
N GLU A 640 30.58 32.04 -88.58
CA GLU A 640 31.57 32.20 -89.66
C GLU A 640 31.15 31.40 -90.91
N GLU A 641 30.74 30.13 -90.75
CA GLU A 641 30.23 29.29 -91.84
C GLU A 641 28.97 29.87 -92.50
N ILE A 642 28.02 30.40 -91.72
CA ILE A 642 26.80 31.04 -92.26
C ILE A 642 27.15 32.27 -93.12
N VAL A 643 28.17 33.03 -92.75
CA VAL A 643 28.62 34.19 -93.53
C VAL A 643 29.25 33.74 -94.87
N GLU A 644 30.04 32.67 -94.86
CA GLU A 644 30.57 32.08 -96.10
C GLU A 644 29.47 31.51 -96.99
N HIS A 645 28.53 30.76 -96.43
CA HIS A 645 27.42 30.17 -97.19
C HIS A 645 26.56 31.26 -97.88
N LYS A 646 26.27 32.36 -97.17
CA LYS A 646 25.54 33.51 -97.76
C LYS A 646 26.33 34.21 -98.87
N ARG A 647 27.66 34.25 -98.80
CA ARG A 647 28.51 34.77 -99.89
C ARG A 647 28.48 33.84 -101.10
N ALA A 648 28.55 32.53 -100.88
CA ALA A 648 28.47 31.53 -101.94
C ALA A 648 27.10 31.54 -102.64
N GLU A 649 25.99 31.62 -101.89
CA GLU A 649 24.64 31.73 -102.47
C GLU A 649 24.45 32.99 -103.31
N LYS A 650 24.97 34.15 -102.85
CA LYS A 650 24.91 35.39 -103.64
C LYS A 650 25.67 35.28 -104.96
N LEU A 651 26.84 34.63 -104.96
CA LEU A 651 27.64 34.39 -106.16
C LEU A 651 26.95 33.40 -107.11
N LEU A 652 26.35 32.33 -106.57
CA LEU A 652 25.62 31.35 -107.35
C LEU A 652 24.36 31.95 -108.00
N SER A 653 23.58 32.72 -107.24
CA SER A 653 22.38 33.42 -107.76
C SER A 653 22.74 34.44 -108.84
N ALA A 654 23.85 35.17 -108.69
CA ALA A 654 24.34 36.09 -109.73
C ALA A 654 24.80 35.33 -110.99
N SER A 655 25.42 34.15 -110.84
CA SER A 655 25.83 33.30 -111.96
C SER A 655 24.63 32.67 -112.66
N GLU A 656 23.63 32.16 -111.94
CA GLU A 656 22.39 31.62 -112.51
C GLU A 656 21.62 32.67 -113.30
N LYS A 657 21.48 33.90 -112.77
CA LYS A 657 20.82 35.00 -113.49
C LYS A 657 21.56 35.34 -114.79
N ARG A 658 22.90 35.26 -114.78
CA ARG A 658 23.73 35.50 -115.96
C ARG A 658 23.55 34.42 -117.01
N TYR A 659 23.54 33.15 -116.62
CA TYR A 659 23.30 32.02 -117.54
C TYR A 659 21.86 32.01 -118.06
N ARG A 660 20.86 32.27 -117.21
CA ARG A 660 19.44 32.34 -117.61
C ARG A 660 19.19 33.42 -118.66
N ASN A 661 19.71 34.63 -118.46
CA ASN A 661 19.59 35.71 -119.44
C ASN A 661 20.31 35.40 -120.77
N LEU A 662 21.37 34.59 -120.74
CA LEU A 662 22.10 34.14 -121.94
C LEU A 662 21.32 33.10 -122.74
N VAL A 663 20.59 32.20 -122.06
CA VAL A 663 19.78 31.15 -122.69
C VAL A 663 18.44 31.69 -123.20
N GLU A 664 17.75 32.55 -122.44
CA GLU A 664 16.43 33.08 -122.83
C GLU A 664 16.48 34.11 -123.98
N GLY A 665 17.66 34.65 -124.30
CA GLY A 665 17.85 35.58 -125.41
C GLY A 665 18.19 34.95 -126.76
N LEU A 666 18.39 33.62 -126.82
CA LEU A 666 18.76 32.91 -128.05
C LEU A 666 17.50 32.41 -128.79
N PRO A 667 17.33 32.72 -130.08
CA PRO A 667 16.17 32.29 -130.87
C PRO A 667 16.21 30.82 -131.32
N ASP A 668 17.22 30.03 -130.90
CA ASP A 668 17.44 28.63 -131.26
C ASP A 668 17.45 27.70 -130.02
N VAL A 669 17.08 26.43 -130.22
CA VAL A 669 17.02 25.40 -129.15
C VAL A 669 18.42 25.05 -128.62
N VAL A 670 18.67 25.29 -127.32
CA VAL A 670 19.95 25.03 -126.64
C VAL A 670 19.87 23.73 -125.82
N TRP A 671 20.62 22.71 -126.24
CA TRP A 671 20.67 21.42 -125.57
C TRP A 671 22.00 21.21 -124.83
N ALA A 672 21.93 20.70 -123.60
CA ALA A 672 23.10 20.42 -122.76
C ALA A 672 23.29 18.91 -122.57
N PHE A 673 24.50 18.42 -122.86
CA PHE A 673 24.88 17.01 -122.71
C PHE A 673 25.71 16.82 -121.44
N SER A 674 25.32 15.87 -120.59
CA SER A 674 26.08 15.50 -119.39
C SER A 674 26.79 14.15 -119.58
N GLU A 675 28.12 14.18 -119.68
CA GLU A 675 28.97 12.98 -119.81
C GLU A 675 28.83 11.98 -118.65
N LYS A 676 28.34 12.40 -117.47
CA LYS A 676 28.13 11.49 -116.33
C LYS A 676 26.80 10.74 -116.34
N ARG A 677 25.82 11.13 -117.14
CA ARG A 677 24.47 10.52 -117.17
C ARG A 677 23.93 10.16 -118.55
N GLY A 678 24.65 10.45 -119.64
CA GLY A 678 24.30 9.95 -120.98
C GLY A 678 22.90 10.38 -121.46
N THR A 679 22.45 11.59 -121.12
CA THR A 679 21.14 12.12 -121.53
C THR A 679 21.28 13.56 -122.03
N ILE A 680 20.60 13.88 -123.13
CA ILE A 680 20.49 15.22 -123.72
C ILE A 680 19.25 15.90 -123.12
N TYR A 681 19.43 17.09 -122.53
CA TYR A 681 18.31 17.98 -122.15
C TYR A 681 18.21 19.09 -123.19
N ALA A 682 17.01 19.31 -123.74
CA ALA A 682 16.71 20.37 -124.69
C ALA A 682 16.17 21.64 -124.00
#